data_AF-A0A960XKU6-F1
#
_entry.id   AF-A0A960XKU6-F1
#
_cell.length_a   1.000
_cell.length_b   1.000
_cell.length_c   1.000
_cell.angle_alpha   90.00
_cell.angle_beta   90.00
_cell.angle_gamma   90.00
#
_symmetry.space_group_name_H-M   'P 1'
#
loop_
_entity.id
_entity.type
_entity.pdbx_description
1 polymer ?
#
loop_
_entity_poly.entity_id
_entity_poly.type
_entity_poly.pdbx_seq_one_letter_code
_entity_poly.pdbx_strand_id
1 'polypeptide(L)'
;KEARLLAPTARLRFVPTVGYSGTVTDGLSFRAWDRSSGTNGLTAGLSATGGSTPFSSGTGQVGVKVAEVNTAPVLSKTGTLALPMILENDFAPTGTTISNLLAGLVSDADGDVCGIVFSSINSQPGSWQYSRDGGRSWTELELPRGIYSRLLGPDVELRFVPDVDFFGSITNGILVRAWDQTRGTDGGLAIVVETGGQTPYSRNERWVSQLVVQANRAPTAINLDQSTVLENQPIGTLVGRLTASDPNPTDTHTFAFVAGDGDTGNAAFTISSNAILTAVVLDRELQPSYSVRIRARDKAGASFATALAINVADEPDTAPSDILLDPSRVAENEPAGTIVGELAAVDPDLGETHAFALVNGEGDDDNAGFEIQGAILRTTAPLDFETQQYCSIRVRVDDGHGGQFTRILIVAVGNVEDNTPPLGITLNLSCLLDGAEPGTTVGLLTARDIDLGDAHTFSFVPGEGDTDNDAFAIQGQALVTAVSADFSQHSVYRVRIQADDGRGGTRAETFEIVQAGGLWRDDCETESGAWTFVADAGTATWQILEGPNHSAVHALTAVGTTALSDASAVSPRITIPAEARQLRLEFHQEHEWSDLLPSPIDGGVLELQVDDGSWWDVLGGEPDNRFVAGDYPLAMPTTADHPLSERWLWSGSNSNEFESVVLALDAAGLAGRNVRMRWRQVVASGVESGHWRVDDVSLSMAPPPGWDFIRIEECVSEGSLLQLTWRSVPGQSYRLEVTEALGDPWVAVGVPVAGQPGSRTSAAWEFSTLPEHPNPALFFRVRSP
;
A
#
# COMPACT_ATOMS: atom_id res chain seq x y z
N LYS A 1 6.57 105.23 -71.57
CA LYS A 1 7.41 104.01 -71.74
C LYS A 1 8.54 104.37 -72.66
N GLU A 2 9.79 104.20 -72.23
CA GLU A 2 10.96 104.33 -73.09
C GLU A 2 11.45 102.94 -73.51
N ALA A 3 11.92 102.81 -74.75
CA ALA A 3 12.56 101.59 -75.25
C ALA A 3 14.00 101.88 -75.65
N ARG A 4 14.91 100.93 -75.40
CA ARG A 4 16.28 101.00 -75.89
C ARG A 4 16.30 100.71 -77.39
N LEU A 5 16.97 101.57 -78.14
CA LEU A 5 17.13 101.43 -79.58
C LEU A 5 18.29 100.49 -79.87
N LEU A 6 18.03 99.41 -80.60
CA LEU A 6 19.03 98.40 -80.98
C LEU A 6 19.16 98.35 -82.49
N ALA A 7 20.36 98.61 -83.01
CA ALA A 7 20.67 98.52 -84.43
C ALA A 7 20.67 97.05 -84.92
N PRO A 8 20.59 96.81 -86.24
CA PRO A 8 20.61 95.45 -86.79
C PRO A 8 21.85 94.61 -86.45
N THR A 9 22.96 95.25 -86.05
CA THR A 9 24.19 94.57 -85.61
C THR A 9 24.22 94.25 -84.11
N ALA A 10 23.24 94.70 -83.34
CA ALA A 10 23.15 94.42 -81.91
C ALA A 10 22.89 92.93 -81.68
N ARG A 11 23.57 92.35 -80.68
CA ARG A 11 23.37 90.97 -80.26
C ARG A 11 22.62 90.96 -78.93
N LEU A 12 21.60 90.11 -78.83
CA LEU A 12 20.86 89.85 -77.60
C LEU A 12 21.34 88.52 -77.01
N ARG A 13 21.48 88.43 -75.69
CA ARG A 13 21.72 87.18 -74.97
C ARG A 13 20.81 87.10 -73.74
N PHE A 14 20.28 85.92 -73.48
CA PHE A 14 19.64 85.58 -72.20
C PHE A 14 20.64 84.79 -71.36
N VAL A 15 20.81 85.18 -70.10
CA VAL A 15 21.65 84.45 -69.13
C VAL A 15 20.69 83.90 -68.07
N PRO A 16 20.38 82.60 -68.07
CA PRO A 16 19.50 82.02 -67.07
C PRO A 16 20.14 82.11 -65.68
N THR A 17 19.30 82.20 -64.65
CA THR A 17 19.76 81.92 -63.28
C THR A 17 20.24 80.47 -63.19
N VAL A 18 21.26 80.21 -62.36
CA VAL A 18 21.78 78.84 -62.15
C VAL A 18 20.63 77.91 -61.78
N GLY A 19 20.50 76.77 -62.48
CA GLY A 19 19.43 75.79 -62.27
C GLY A 19 18.12 76.06 -63.00
N TYR A 20 17.96 77.17 -63.74
CA TYR A 20 16.75 77.41 -64.53
C TYR A 20 16.78 76.64 -65.85
N SER A 21 15.81 75.75 -66.03
CA SER A 21 15.38 75.17 -67.30
C SER A 21 13.92 75.56 -67.56
N GLY A 22 13.51 75.56 -68.84
CA GLY A 22 12.14 75.89 -69.22
C GLY A 22 12.03 76.97 -70.30
N THR A 23 10.81 77.38 -70.60
CA THR A 23 10.54 78.35 -71.67
C THR A 23 10.13 79.69 -71.08
N VAL A 24 10.88 80.74 -71.39
CA VAL A 24 10.46 82.14 -71.19
C VAL A 24 9.76 82.57 -72.47
N THR A 25 8.43 82.69 -72.47
CA THR A 25 7.66 83.00 -73.69
C THR A 25 7.64 84.49 -74.04
N ASP A 26 7.74 85.37 -73.04
CA ASP A 26 7.67 86.83 -73.18
C ASP A 26 8.89 87.53 -72.55
N GLY A 27 10.09 87.04 -72.87
CA GLY A 27 11.33 87.51 -72.26
C GLY A 27 11.71 88.94 -72.64
N LEU A 28 11.31 89.38 -73.84
CA LEU A 28 11.50 90.76 -74.30
C LEU A 28 10.41 91.17 -75.31
N SER A 29 9.75 92.29 -75.03
CA SER A 29 8.84 92.94 -75.98
C SER A 29 9.59 93.99 -76.80
N PHE A 30 9.40 93.99 -78.12
CA PHE A 30 10.06 94.93 -79.03
C PHE A 30 9.10 95.53 -80.06
N ARG A 31 9.52 96.64 -80.67
CA ARG A 31 8.92 97.22 -81.88
C ARG A 31 9.99 97.28 -82.95
N ALA A 32 9.62 97.09 -84.20
CA ALA A 32 10.56 97.30 -85.29
C ALA A 32 10.90 98.80 -85.36
N TRP A 33 12.17 99.12 -85.55
CA TRP A 33 12.69 100.47 -85.63
C TRP A 33 13.36 100.67 -86.99
N ASP A 34 12.81 101.57 -87.81
CA ASP A 34 13.29 101.81 -89.19
C ASP A 34 14.54 102.73 -89.24
N ARG A 35 14.91 103.33 -88.10
CA ARG A 35 16.07 104.21 -87.92
C ARG A 35 15.98 105.56 -88.62
N SER A 36 14.78 105.98 -89.01
CA SER A 36 14.53 107.33 -89.53
C SER A 36 14.82 108.43 -88.50
N SER A 37 14.70 108.13 -87.20
CA SER A 37 15.26 108.93 -86.11
C SER A 37 15.63 108.09 -84.88
N GLY A 38 16.44 108.66 -83.98
CA GLY A 38 17.01 107.97 -82.81
C GLY A 38 18.43 107.43 -83.05
N THR A 39 19.16 107.12 -81.97
CA THR A 39 20.54 106.62 -82.04
C THR A 39 20.65 105.27 -81.34
N ASN A 40 21.34 104.32 -81.98
CA ASN A 40 21.59 103.00 -81.42
C ASN A 40 22.22 103.10 -80.02
N GLY A 41 21.72 102.32 -79.08
CA GLY A 41 22.19 102.30 -77.70
C GLY A 41 21.61 103.39 -76.79
N LEU A 42 20.82 104.34 -77.32
CA LEU A 42 20.04 105.29 -76.50
C LEU A 42 18.63 104.78 -76.23
N THR A 43 17.87 105.48 -75.39
CA THR A 43 16.42 105.24 -75.22
C THR A 43 15.61 106.22 -76.08
N ALA A 44 14.42 105.79 -76.49
CA ALA A 44 13.43 106.64 -77.14
C ALA A 44 12.05 106.45 -76.52
N GLY A 45 11.30 107.55 -76.41
CA GLY A 45 9.93 107.54 -75.94
C GLY A 45 8.98 106.88 -76.95
N LEU A 46 8.07 106.04 -76.46
CA LEU A 46 7.06 105.35 -77.28
C LEU A 46 5.68 106.03 -77.20
N SER A 47 5.63 107.36 -77.09
CA SER A 47 4.36 108.11 -76.98
C SER A 47 3.57 108.18 -78.29
N ALA A 48 4.21 107.94 -79.43
CA ALA A 48 3.57 107.77 -80.74
C ALA A 48 4.23 106.61 -81.50
N THR A 49 3.42 105.78 -82.16
CA THR A 49 3.87 104.57 -82.88
C THR A 49 3.04 104.37 -84.15
N GLY A 50 3.62 103.80 -85.21
CA GLY A 50 2.99 103.67 -86.52
C GLY A 50 2.99 104.98 -87.32
N GLY A 51 2.43 104.94 -88.53
CA GLY A 51 2.38 106.12 -89.43
C GLY A 51 3.78 106.60 -89.82
N SER A 52 4.06 107.89 -89.61
CA SER A 52 5.35 108.53 -89.90
C SER A 52 6.38 108.43 -88.77
N THR A 53 6.08 107.69 -87.69
CA THR A 53 7.03 107.50 -86.58
C THR A 53 8.05 106.41 -86.92
N PRO A 54 9.26 106.43 -86.32
CA PRO A 54 10.28 105.41 -86.57
C PRO A 54 9.94 104.00 -86.04
N PHE A 55 8.86 103.84 -85.27
CA PHE A 55 8.54 102.62 -84.53
C PHE A 55 7.25 101.98 -85.07
N SER A 56 7.25 100.66 -85.26
CA SER A 56 6.05 99.92 -85.69
C SER A 56 4.86 100.13 -84.76
N SER A 57 3.63 100.11 -85.28
CA SER A 57 2.39 100.17 -84.50
C SER A 57 2.13 98.88 -83.70
N GLY A 58 2.55 97.73 -84.22
CA GLY A 58 2.55 96.44 -83.52
C GLY A 58 3.80 96.23 -82.66
N THR A 59 3.70 95.31 -81.71
CA THR A 59 4.82 94.79 -80.89
C THR A 59 5.09 93.33 -81.22
N GLY A 60 6.36 92.95 -81.24
CA GLY A 60 6.79 91.55 -81.22
C GLY A 60 7.23 91.12 -79.81
N GLN A 61 7.26 89.81 -79.58
CA GLN A 61 7.81 89.21 -78.36
C GLN A 61 8.94 88.27 -78.76
N VAL A 62 9.97 88.20 -77.91
CA VAL A 62 11.04 87.22 -78.00
C VAL A 62 10.98 86.33 -76.78
N GLY A 63 10.85 85.04 -77.02
CA GLY A 63 11.02 84.00 -76.01
C GLY A 63 12.34 83.24 -76.18
N VAL A 64 12.76 82.55 -75.12
CA VAL A 64 13.89 81.63 -75.13
C VAL A 64 13.51 80.35 -74.40
N LYS A 65 13.85 79.20 -74.98
CA LYS A 65 13.76 77.91 -74.32
C LYS A 65 15.15 77.51 -73.84
N VAL A 66 15.31 77.37 -72.53
CA VAL A 66 16.49 76.76 -71.91
C VAL A 66 16.22 75.27 -71.79
N ALA A 67 17.06 74.45 -72.41
CA ALA A 67 16.93 73.01 -72.35
C ALA A 67 17.18 72.51 -70.92
N GLU A 68 16.41 71.50 -70.51
CA GLU A 68 16.72 70.75 -69.30
C GLU A 68 18.05 70.00 -69.48
N VAL A 69 18.85 70.02 -68.43
CA VAL A 69 20.12 69.34 -68.35
C VAL A 69 20.02 68.42 -67.15
N ASN A 70 20.03 67.10 -67.39
CA ASN A 70 20.02 66.11 -66.33
C ASN A 70 21.17 66.34 -65.35
N THR A 71 20.94 66.07 -64.07
CA THR A 71 21.89 66.09 -62.97
C THR A 71 21.87 64.73 -62.29
N ALA A 72 22.93 63.96 -62.50
CA ALA A 72 23.06 62.61 -62.00
C ALA A 72 22.76 62.47 -60.49
N PRO A 73 22.15 61.35 -60.05
CA PRO A 73 21.79 61.15 -58.66
C PRO A 73 23.02 60.96 -57.79
N VAL A 74 22.91 61.33 -56.51
CA VAL A 74 23.97 61.15 -55.51
C VAL A 74 23.60 60.02 -54.57
N LEU A 75 24.30 58.90 -54.68
CA LEU A 75 24.26 57.81 -53.70
C LEU A 75 25.22 58.12 -52.54
N SER A 76 24.69 58.21 -51.33
CA SER A 76 25.42 58.52 -50.10
C SER A 76 26.45 57.45 -49.77
N LYS A 77 27.66 57.87 -49.35
CA LYS A 77 28.73 56.98 -48.88
C LYS A 77 28.52 56.47 -47.45
N THR A 78 27.58 57.07 -46.72
CA THR A 78 27.28 56.75 -45.31
C THR A 78 25.87 56.16 -45.18
N GLY A 79 25.54 55.59 -44.02
CA GLY A 79 24.27 54.90 -43.79
C GLY A 79 24.28 53.44 -44.24
N THR A 80 23.23 52.69 -43.95
CA THR A 80 23.15 51.24 -44.19
C THR A 80 22.38 50.94 -45.46
N LEU A 81 23.03 50.34 -46.46
CA LEU A 81 22.39 49.83 -47.67
C LEU A 81 22.24 48.31 -47.54
N ALA A 82 21.18 47.88 -46.88
CA ALA A 82 20.93 46.47 -46.57
C ALA A 82 19.47 46.10 -46.80
N LEU A 83 19.23 44.86 -47.19
CA LEU A 83 17.91 44.26 -47.12
C LEU A 83 17.54 43.93 -45.66
N PRO A 84 16.24 43.80 -45.33
CA PRO A 84 15.78 43.31 -44.04
C PRO A 84 16.41 41.95 -43.69
N MET A 85 16.58 41.69 -42.39
CA MET A 85 17.05 40.39 -41.92
C MET A 85 16.07 39.27 -42.30
N ILE A 86 16.59 38.09 -42.62
CA ILE A 86 15.81 36.88 -42.90
C ILE A 86 16.32 35.71 -42.04
N LEU A 87 15.51 34.67 -41.88
CA LEU A 87 15.91 33.45 -41.18
C LEU A 87 16.67 32.50 -42.12
N GLU A 88 17.54 31.65 -41.57
CA GLU A 88 18.07 30.49 -42.30
C GLU A 88 16.90 29.69 -42.89
N ASN A 89 17.11 29.09 -44.06
CA ASN A 89 16.10 28.30 -44.76
C ASN A 89 14.79 29.05 -45.09
N ASP A 90 14.75 30.38 -45.00
CA ASP A 90 13.66 31.18 -45.58
C ASP A 90 13.82 31.22 -47.11
N PHE A 91 13.16 30.29 -47.80
CA PHE A 91 13.23 30.18 -49.26
C PHE A 91 12.25 31.08 -50.00
N ALA A 92 11.44 31.87 -49.29
CA ALA A 92 10.45 32.76 -49.89
C ALA A 92 10.32 34.11 -49.16
N PRO A 93 11.43 34.83 -48.89
CA PRO A 93 11.37 36.09 -48.16
C PRO A 93 10.61 37.15 -48.97
N THR A 94 9.97 38.07 -48.24
CA THR A 94 9.32 39.23 -48.83
C THR A 94 10.35 40.16 -49.46
N GLY A 95 10.07 40.64 -50.66
CA GLY A 95 10.89 41.62 -51.35
C GLY A 95 11.00 42.97 -50.65
N THR A 96 12.06 43.71 -50.95
CA THR A 96 12.16 45.14 -50.64
C THR A 96 12.20 45.93 -51.94
N THR A 97 11.31 46.90 -52.13
CA THR A 97 11.35 47.79 -53.30
C THR A 97 12.66 48.56 -53.33
N ILE A 98 13.20 48.82 -54.52
CA ILE A 98 14.45 49.57 -54.68
C ILE A 98 14.34 50.98 -54.12
N SER A 99 13.19 51.64 -54.28
CA SER A 99 12.89 52.93 -53.65
C SER A 99 13.05 52.88 -52.13
N ASN A 100 12.55 51.83 -51.46
CA ASN A 100 12.69 51.66 -50.02
C ASN A 100 14.12 51.30 -49.61
N LEU A 101 14.82 50.47 -50.41
CA LEU A 101 16.23 50.14 -50.18
C LEU A 101 17.13 51.39 -50.26
N LEU A 102 16.81 52.33 -51.15
CA LEU A 102 17.54 53.58 -51.34
C LEU A 102 17.05 54.74 -50.46
N ALA A 103 15.99 54.53 -49.66
CA ALA A 103 15.36 55.59 -48.90
C ALA A 103 16.36 56.30 -47.96
N GLY A 104 16.46 57.63 -48.09
CA GLY A 104 17.42 58.45 -47.32
C GLY A 104 18.89 58.27 -47.69
N LEU A 105 19.20 57.41 -48.68
CA LEU A 105 20.56 57.18 -49.18
C LEU A 105 20.80 57.80 -50.54
N VAL A 106 19.75 58.19 -51.27
CA VAL A 106 19.86 58.83 -52.57
C VAL A 106 19.18 60.19 -52.56
N SER A 107 19.83 61.16 -53.19
CA SER A 107 19.26 62.47 -53.50
C SER A 107 19.52 62.80 -54.96
N ASP A 108 18.51 63.34 -55.62
CA ASP A 108 18.60 63.78 -57.01
C ASP A 108 18.17 65.26 -57.11
N ALA A 109 18.88 66.05 -57.92
CA ALA A 109 18.63 67.49 -58.00
C ALA A 109 17.43 67.83 -58.90
N ASP A 110 17.08 66.94 -59.83
CA ASP A 110 15.95 67.08 -60.74
C ASP A 110 14.66 66.52 -60.12
N GLY A 111 14.78 65.79 -59.01
CA GLY A 111 13.66 65.24 -58.24
C GLY A 111 13.22 63.86 -58.70
N ASP A 112 14.04 63.17 -59.49
CA ASP A 112 13.75 61.85 -60.03
C ASP A 112 13.72 60.76 -58.94
N VAL A 113 12.74 59.86 -59.03
CA VAL A 113 12.68 58.67 -58.17
C VAL A 113 13.68 57.65 -58.70
N CYS A 114 14.74 57.41 -57.95
CA CYS A 114 15.86 56.62 -58.44
C CYS A 114 15.60 55.11 -58.38
N GLY A 115 15.97 54.42 -59.46
CA GLY A 115 16.22 52.98 -59.48
C GLY A 115 17.68 52.64 -59.20
N ILE A 116 18.11 51.42 -59.55
CA ILE A 116 19.51 51.00 -59.50
C ILE A 116 19.99 50.45 -60.83
N VAL A 117 21.29 50.57 -61.04
CA VAL A 117 22.04 49.78 -62.02
C VAL A 117 23.07 48.94 -61.27
N PHE A 118 23.11 47.63 -61.53
CA PHE A 118 24.07 46.74 -60.86
C PHE A 118 25.17 46.24 -61.80
N SER A 119 26.40 46.17 -61.27
CA SER A 119 27.62 45.85 -62.01
C SER A 119 28.34 44.61 -61.50
N SER A 120 28.05 44.16 -60.28
CA SER A 120 28.61 42.94 -59.70
C SER A 120 27.58 42.29 -58.77
N ILE A 121 27.64 40.96 -58.66
CA ILE A 121 26.81 40.16 -57.78
C ILE A 121 27.65 39.06 -57.15
N ASN A 122 27.45 38.82 -55.87
CA ASN A 122 27.89 37.64 -55.16
C ASN A 122 26.70 36.69 -54.99
N SER A 123 26.63 35.67 -55.84
CA SER A 123 25.59 34.63 -55.82
C SER A 123 25.94 33.44 -54.93
N GLN A 124 26.74 33.67 -53.88
CA GLN A 124 27.03 32.68 -52.86
C GLN A 124 27.01 33.35 -51.48
N PRO A 125 26.47 32.69 -50.45
CA PRO A 125 25.81 31.37 -50.43
C PRO A 125 24.27 31.51 -50.55
N GLY A 126 23.78 31.64 -51.79
CA GLY A 126 22.36 31.80 -52.11
C GLY A 126 22.16 32.58 -53.41
N SER A 127 20.90 32.87 -53.76
CA SER A 127 20.55 33.58 -54.99
C SER A 127 19.89 34.92 -54.71
N TRP A 128 20.27 35.96 -55.45
CA TRP A 128 19.54 37.22 -55.44
C TRP A 128 18.46 37.18 -56.49
N GLN A 129 17.26 37.64 -56.15
CA GLN A 129 16.11 37.63 -57.05
C GLN A 129 15.45 38.99 -57.07
N TYR A 130 14.85 39.35 -58.21
CA TYR A 130 14.04 40.55 -58.34
C TYR A 130 12.65 40.22 -58.88
N SER A 131 11.69 41.05 -58.53
CA SER A 131 10.31 41.00 -59.01
C SER A 131 9.88 42.35 -59.55
N ARG A 132 9.20 42.33 -60.70
CA ARG A 132 8.65 43.53 -61.36
C ARG A 132 7.12 43.58 -61.32
N ASP A 133 6.48 42.62 -60.66
CA ASP A 133 5.03 42.46 -60.63
C ASP A 133 4.45 42.49 -59.22
N GLY A 134 5.18 43.10 -58.28
CA GLY A 134 4.83 43.22 -56.86
C GLY A 134 4.97 41.91 -56.10
N GLY A 135 6.04 41.16 -56.37
CA GLY A 135 6.39 39.93 -55.65
C GLY A 135 5.63 38.68 -56.10
N ARG A 136 4.84 38.75 -57.18
CA ARG A 136 4.05 37.60 -57.68
C ARG A 136 4.92 36.59 -58.42
N SER A 137 5.92 37.05 -59.15
CA SER A 137 6.94 36.21 -59.79
C SER A 137 8.34 36.75 -59.52
N TRP A 138 9.29 35.83 -59.38
CA TRP A 138 10.68 36.13 -59.00
C TRP A 138 11.63 35.61 -60.07
N THR A 139 12.54 36.48 -60.50
CA THR A 139 13.58 36.18 -61.48
C THR A 139 14.94 36.29 -60.81
N GLU A 140 15.82 35.32 -61.02
CA GLU A 140 17.20 35.38 -60.52
C GLU A 140 17.97 36.55 -61.16
N LEU A 141 18.76 37.26 -60.35
CA LEU A 141 19.68 38.26 -60.85
C LEU A 141 20.87 37.54 -61.47
N GLU A 142 20.96 37.64 -62.79
CA GLU A 142 22.13 37.21 -63.54
C GLU A 142 22.94 38.44 -63.99
N LEU A 143 24.27 38.33 -63.96
CA LEU A 143 25.12 39.30 -64.64
C LEU A 143 24.95 39.14 -66.16
N PRO A 144 24.59 40.22 -66.87
CA PRO A 144 24.59 40.20 -68.32
C PRO A 144 26.00 39.88 -68.85
N ARG A 145 26.12 39.09 -69.93
CA ARG A 145 27.44 38.78 -70.53
C ARG A 145 28.13 40.05 -71.04
N GLY A 146 29.42 40.23 -70.73
CA GLY A 146 30.23 41.35 -71.25
C GLY A 146 30.21 42.60 -70.37
N ILE A 147 30.08 43.80 -70.99
CA ILE A 147 30.11 45.11 -70.31
C ILE A 147 28.71 45.68 -69.98
N TYR A 148 27.67 44.83 -70.04
CA TYR A 148 26.30 45.26 -69.83
C TYR A 148 25.91 45.13 -68.35
N SER A 149 25.28 46.17 -67.83
CA SER A 149 24.65 46.23 -66.51
C SER A 149 23.13 46.24 -66.68
N ARG A 150 22.40 45.66 -65.74
CA ARG A 150 20.94 45.65 -65.77
C ARG A 150 20.38 46.82 -64.96
N LEU A 151 19.38 47.48 -65.52
CA LEU A 151 18.62 48.57 -64.91
C LEU A 151 17.40 48.00 -64.20
N LEU A 152 17.20 48.38 -62.95
CA LEU A 152 16.01 48.02 -62.16
C LEU A 152 15.37 49.31 -61.63
N GLY A 153 14.11 49.51 -61.94
CA GLY A 153 13.33 50.68 -61.56
C GLY A 153 13.01 50.74 -60.06
N PRO A 154 12.46 51.87 -59.58
CA PRO A 154 12.21 52.11 -58.15
C PRO A 154 11.15 51.20 -57.52
N ASP A 155 10.21 50.69 -58.31
CA ASP A 155 9.12 49.80 -57.85
C ASP A 155 9.51 48.32 -57.90
N VAL A 156 10.70 48.00 -58.44
CA VAL A 156 11.19 46.62 -58.49
C VAL A 156 11.58 46.16 -57.09
N GLU A 157 11.10 44.98 -56.70
CA GLU A 157 11.44 44.37 -55.43
C GLU A 157 12.69 43.50 -55.57
N LEU A 158 13.57 43.56 -54.57
CA LEU A 158 14.79 42.78 -54.47
C LEU A 158 14.72 41.88 -53.22
N ARG A 159 15.15 40.62 -53.35
CA ARG A 159 15.32 39.71 -52.22
C ARG A 159 16.57 38.84 -52.38
N PHE A 160 17.00 38.25 -51.27
CA PHE A 160 18.01 37.20 -51.25
C PHE A 160 17.37 35.89 -50.76
N VAL A 161 17.64 34.79 -51.45
CA VAL A 161 17.21 33.44 -51.08
C VAL A 161 18.45 32.65 -50.65
N PRO A 162 18.60 32.31 -49.35
CA PRO A 162 19.79 31.64 -48.84
C PRO A 162 19.89 30.19 -49.33
N ASP A 163 21.12 29.67 -49.43
CA ASP A 163 21.35 28.23 -49.54
C ASP A 163 20.88 27.51 -48.27
N VAL A 164 20.62 26.20 -48.38
CA VAL A 164 20.19 25.39 -47.22
C VAL A 164 21.20 25.48 -46.08
N ASP A 165 20.69 25.68 -44.86
CA ASP A 165 21.42 25.83 -43.61
C ASP A 165 22.45 26.97 -43.58
N PHE A 166 22.40 27.90 -44.54
CA PHE A 166 23.22 29.10 -44.47
C PHE A 166 22.65 30.10 -43.46
N PHE A 167 23.51 30.54 -42.55
CA PHE A 167 23.33 31.73 -41.73
C PHE A 167 24.64 32.53 -41.68
N GLY A 168 24.54 33.86 -41.63
CA GLY A 168 25.70 34.75 -41.66
C GLY A 168 25.42 36.09 -42.31
N SER A 169 26.45 36.92 -42.40
CA SER A 169 26.38 38.23 -43.06
C SER A 169 27.02 38.19 -44.44
N ILE A 170 26.29 38.69 -45.43
CA ILE A 170 26.78 38.92 -46.78
C ILE A 170 26.96 40.43 -46.94
N THR A 171 28.19 40.91 -46.86
CA THR A 171 28.50 42.36 -46.93
C THR A 171 28.76 42.85 -48.36
N ASN A 172 28.98 41.94 -49.30
CA ASN A 172 29.33 42.19 -50.70
C ASN A 172 28.30 41.55 -51.65
N GLY A 173 27.00 41.75 -51.40
CA GLY A 173 25.90 41.11 -52.13
C GLY A 173 25.78 41.58 -53.58
N ILE A 174 25.25 42.78 -53.80
CA ILE A 174 25.13 43.37 -55.14
C ILE A 174 25.78 44.75 -55.16
N LEU A 175 26.69 45.01 -56.10
CA LEU A 175 27.30 46.32 -56.27
C LEU A 175 26.42 47.18 -57.18
N VAL A 176 25.88 48.27 -56.61
CA VAL A 176 24.88 49.11 -57.27
C VAL A 176 25.30 50.58 -57.36
N ARG A 177 24.77 51.26 -58.38
CA ARG A 177 24.71 52.73 -58.48
C ARG A 177 23.25 53.16 -58.55
N ALA A 178 22.94 54.35 -58.05
CA ALA A 178 21.61 54.94 -58.24
C ALA A 178 21.43 55.35 -59.71
N TRP A 179 20.21 55.20 -60.22
CA TRP A 179 19.82 55.48 -61.61
C TRP A 179 18.58 56.37 -61.64
N ASP A 180 18.68 57.57 -62.21
CA ASP A 180 17.61 58.59 -62.25
C ASP A 180 16.53 58.33 -63.32
N GLN A 181 16.71 57.30 -64.16
CA GLN A 181 15.79 56.93 -65.25
C GLN A 181 15.73 57.91 -66.43
N THR A 182 16.58 58.93 -66.50
CA THR A 182 16.62 59.87 -67.64
C THR A 182 17.10 59.24 -68.95
N ARG A 183 17.82 58.11 -68.88
CA ARG A 183 18.07 57.20 -70.00
C ARG A 183 18.03 55.74 -69.57
N GLY A 184 17.60 54.87 -70.49
CA GLY A 184 17.39 53.45 -70.24
C GLY A 184 15.93 53.15 -69.89
N THR A 185 15.60 51.88 -69.75
CA THR A 185 14.25 51.42 -69.40
C THR A 185 14.36 50.39 -68.29
N ASP A 186 13.36 50.34 -67.41
CA ASP A 186 13.29 49.33 -66.36
C ASP A 186 13.37 47.90 -66.94
N GLY A 187 14.22 47.07 -66.33
CA GLY A 187 14.57 45.73 -66.80
C GLY A 187 15.49 45.68 -68.03
N GLY A 188 15.85 46.84 -68.59
CA GLY A 188 16.75 46.97 -69.74
C GLY A 188 18.23 46.74 -69.38
N LEU A 189 19.07 46.67 -70.41
CA LEU A 189 20.52 46.62 -70.28
C LEU A 189 21.14 47.97 -70.65
N ALA A 190 22.17 48.37 -69.92
CA ALA A 190 22.94 49.58 -70.16
C ALA A 190 24.43 49.31 -70.10
N ILE A 191 25.22 50.12 -70.81
CA ILE A 191 26.68 50.13 -70.70
C ILE A 191 27.05 51.35 -69.85
N VAL A 192 27.63 51.12 -68.66
CA VAL A 192 27.97 52.18 -67.72
C VAL A 192 29.46 52.53 -67.86
N VAL A 193 29.78 53.43 -68.79
CA VAL A 193 31.15 53.92 -69.05
C VAL A 193 31.45 55.27 -68.41
N GLU A 194 30.42 56.08 -68.17
CA GLU A 194 30.52 57.42 -67.57
C GLU A 194 29.53 57.55 -66.41
N THR A 195 29.91 58.30 -65.37
CA THR A 195 29.10 58.46 -64.15
C THR A 195 29.20 59.89 -63.58
N GLY A 196 28.13 60.34 -62.91
CA GLY A 196 28.01 61.70 -62.39
C GLY A 196 27.80 62.78 -63.47
N GLY A 197 27.68 64.04 -63.08
CA GLY A 197 27.45 65.13 -64.03
C GLY A 197 26.07 65.03 -64.66
N GLN A 198 25.98 64.86 -65.98
CA GLN A 198 24.72 64.76 -66.71
C GLN A 198 24.32 63.31 -67.04
N THR A 199 25.08 62.32 -66.57
CA THR A 199 24.79 60.91 -66.83
C THR A 199 23.61 60.44 -65.97
N PRO A 200 22.89 59.37 -66.37
CA PRO A 200 21.81 58.82 -65.56
C PRO A 200 22.23 58.17 -64.23
N TYR A 201 23.54 58.07 -63.95
CA TYR A 201 24.09 57.17 -62.93
C TYR A 201 24.92 57.92 -61.89
N SER A 202 24.78 57.51 -60.62
CA SER A 202 25.60 58.06 -59.55
C SER A 202 27.08 57.75 -59.71
N ARG A 203 27.93 58.72 -59.29
CA ARG A 203 29.39 58.53 -59.25
C ARG A 203 29.82 57.48 -58.23
N ASN A 204 29.13 57.41 -57.09
CA ASN A 204 29.40 56.41 -56.07
C ASN A 204 28.70 55.09 -56.40
N GLU A 205 29.29 54.00 -55.96
CA GLU A 205 28.73 52.65 -55.96
C GLU A 205 28.81 52.07 -54.55
N ARG A 206 27.90 51.16 -54.22
CA ARG A 206 27.85 50.51 -52.91
C ARG A 206 27.37 49.08 -53.00
N TRP A 207 27.86 48.26 -52.09
CA TRP A 207 27.33 46.91 -51.89
C TRP A 207 26.01 46.97 -51.11
N VAL A 208 25.02 46.24 -51.62
CA VAL A 208 23.83 45.84 -50.87
C VAL A 208 24.21 44.64 -50.01
N SER A 209 23.96 44.72 -48.71
CA SER A 209 24.21 43.61 -47.77
C SER A 209 22.94 42.86 -47.36
N GLN A 210 23.10 41.60 -46.97
CA GLN A 210 22.05 40.76 -46.38
C GLN A 210 22.55 40.17 -45.05
N LEU A 211 21.68 40.11 -44.05
CA LEU A 211 21.92 39.34 -42.82
C LEU A 211 20.93 38.17 -42.77
N VAL A 212 21.46 36.95 -42.67
CA VAL A 212 20.69 35.71 -42.46
C VAL A 212 20.99 35.24 -41.04
N VAL A 213 19.96 35.12 -40.20
CA VAL A 213 20.12 34.68 -38.81
C VAL A 213 19.66 33.24 -38.65
N GLN A 214 20.29 32.50 -37.75
CA GLN A 214 19.92 31.12 -37.46
C GLN A 214 18.46 31.05 -36.98
N ALA A 215 17.70 30.07 -37.47
CA ALA A 215 16.35 29.81 -36.96
C ALA A 215 16.45 29.14 -35.58
N ASN A 216 15.55 29.52 -34.67
CA ASN A 216 15.49 28.92 -33.35
C ASN A 216 14.96 27.49 -33.43
N ARG A 217 15.66 26.56 -32.77
CA ARG A 217 15.28 25.16 -32.64
C ARG A 217 15.14 24.85 -31.16
N ALA A 218 14.23 23.95 -30.82
CA ALA A 218 14.05 23.57 -29.43
C ALA A 218 15.24 22.73 -28.93
N PRO A 219 15.52 22.75 -27.61
CA PRO A 219 16.45 21.80 -27.00
C PRO A 219 16.01 20.35 -27.27
N THR A 220 16.95 19.41 -27.29
CA THR A 220 16.69 18.01 -27.65
C THR A 220 16.94 17.02 -26.52
N ALA A 221 17.67 17.42 -25.49
CA ALA A 221 17.92 16.58 -24.31
C ALA A 221 18.16 17.43 -23.06
N ILE A 222 17.93 16.82 -21.90
CA ILE A 222 18.29 17.34 -20.58
C ILE A 222 19.13 16.28 -19.90
N ASN A 223 20.31 16.64 -19.40
CA ASN A 223 21.19 15.74 -18.66
C ASN A 223 21.39 16.25 -17.24
N LEU A 224 21.52 15.32 -16.32
CA LEU A 224 21.86 15.55 -14.92
C LEU A 224 23.19 14.85 -14.65
N ASP A 225 24.19 15.59 -14.13
CA ASP A 225 25.55 15.06 -13.92
C ASP A 225 25.65 14.03 -12.78
N GLN A 226 24.82 14.16 -11.75
CA GLN A 226 24.66 13.23 -10.64
C GLN A 226 23.17 13.06 -10.32
N SER A 227 22.71 11.82 -10.31
CA SER A 227 21.32 11.45 -10.07
C SER A 227 21.12 10.68 -8.78
N THR A 228 22.08 10.76 -7.85
CA THR A 228 22.03 10.08 -6.56
C THR A 228 22.33 11.08 -5.46
N VAL A 229 21.53 11.04 -4.40
CA VAL A 229 21.71 11.87 -3.20
C VAL A 229 21.59 10.96 -1.98
N LEU A 230 22.42 11.20 -0.97
CA LEU A 230 22.34 10.48 0.29
C LEU A 230 21.04 10.89 1.02
N GLU A 231 20.39 9.96 1.70
CA GLU A 231 19.25 10.28 2.56
C GLU A 231 19.66 11.11 3.79
N ASN A 232 18.68 11.52 4.58
CA ASN A 232 18.87 12.28 5.83
C ASN A 232 19.62 13.62 5.71
N GLN A 233 20.03 14.00 4.49
CA GLN A 233 20.69 15.25 4.25
C GLN A 233 19.71 16.43 4.42
N PRO A 234 20.18 17.58 4.93
CA PRO A 234 19.32 18.73 5.16
C PRO A 234 18.68 19.24 3.86
N ILE A 235 17.52 19.89 4.00
CA ILE A 235 16.86 20.58 2.89
C ILE A 235 17.84 21.57 2.23
N GLY A 236 17.85 21.57 0.89
CA GLY A 236 18.75 22.37 0.08
C GLY A 236 20.04 21.65 -0.32
N THR A 237 20.15 20.35 -0.05
CA THR A 237 21.29 19.52 -0.47
C THR A 237 21.30 19.37 -1.99
N LEU A 238 22.49 19.53 -2.58
CA LEU A 238 22.69 19.41 -4.02
C LEU A 238 22.57 17.94 -4.45
N VAL A 239 21.62 17.65 -5.35
CA VAL A 239 21.51 16.34 -6.02
C VAL A 239 22.44 16.30 -7.22
N GLY A 240 22.37 17.33 -8.07
CA GLY A 240 23.16 17.43 -9.29
C GLY A 240 22.84 18.69 -10.08
N ARG A 241 23.53 18.88 -11.20
CA ARG A 241 23.40 20.02 -12.11
C ARG A 241 22.88 19.60 -13.47
N LEU A 242 21.93 20.39 -13.94
CA LEU A 242 21.27 20.27 -15.21
C LEU A 242 22.07 20.93 -16.33
N THR A 243 22.08 20.25 -17.47
CA THR A 243 22.52 20.78 -18.77
C THR A 243 21.49 20.42 -19.82
N ALA A 244 21.44 21.19 -20.91
CA ALA A 244 20.58 20.91 -22.06
C ALA A 244 21.43 20.78 -23.32
N SER A 245 21.05 19.87 -24.21
CA SER A 245 21.60 19.78 -25.56
C SER A 245 20.69 20.56 -26.50
N ASP A 246 21.27 21.46 -27.29
CA ASP A 246 20.52 22.33 -28.20
C ASP A 246 21.20 22.41 -29.58
N PRO A 247 20.44 22.26 -30.69
CA PRO A 247 20.96 22.49 -32.04
C PRO A 247 21.51 23.90 -32.28
N ASN A 248 21.10 24.90 -31.50
CA ASN A 248 21.64 26.25 -31.48
C ASN A 248 22.72 26.37 -30.38
N PRO A 249 24.03 26.23 -30.71
CA PRO A 249 25.09 26.04 -29.71
C PRO A 249 25.37 27.26 -28.83
N THR A 250 24.89 28.44 -29.21
CA THR A 250 25.01 29.68 -28.44
C THR A 250 23.85 29.91 -27.46
N ASP A 251 22.86 29.01 -27.48
CA ASP A 251 21.68 29.16 -26.65
C ASP A 251 21.97 28.87 -25.18
N THR A 252 21.25 29.58 -24.33
CA THR A 252 21.30 29.40 -22.88
C THR A 252 19.92 28.98 -22.41
N HIS A 253 19.87 28.05 -21.47
CA HIS A 253 18.63 27.40 -21.05
C HIS A 253 18.23 27.77 -19.63
N THR A 254 16.92 27.82 -19.42
CA THR A 254 16.32 27.87 -18.08
C THR A 254 15.63 26.54 -17.80
N PHE A 255 15.71 26.08 -16.55
CA PHE A 255 15.14 24.81 -16.12
C PHE A 255 14.00 25.04 -15.13
N ALA A 256 12.95 24.23 -15.23
CA ALA A 256 11.84 24.25 -14.30
C ALA A 256 11.21 22.86 -14.20
N PHE A 257 10.69 22.51 -13.02
CA PHE A 257 9.78 21.38 -12.89
C PHE A 257 8.45 21.69 -13.59
N VAL A 258 7.89 20.70 -14.25
CA VAL A 258 6.61 20.81 -14.98
C VAL A 258 5.78 19.54 -14.75
N ALA A 259 4.46 19.67 -14.86
CA ALA A 259 3.56 18.53 -14.76
C ALA A 259 3.61 17.61 -16.00
N GLY A 260 3.19 16.36 -15.84
CA GLY A 260 3.10 15.33 -16.89
C GLY A 260 3.83 14.03 -16.50
N ASP A 261 3.91 13.06 -17.40
CA ASP A 261 4.48 11.74 -17.09
C ASP A 261 5.86 11.81 -16.43
N GLY A 262 5.99 11.18 -15.25
CA GLY A 262 7.20 11.18 -14.44
C GLY A 262 7.40 12.42 -13.57
N ASP A 263 6.32 13.12 -13.18
CA ASP A 263 6.34 14.29 -12.30
C ASP A 263 6.06 14.01 -10.82
N THR A 264 5.86 12.74 -10.44
CA THR A 264 5.40 12.33 -9.11
C THR A 264 6.32 12.79 -7.98
N GLY A 265 7.61 12.93 -8.25
CA GLY A 265 8.62 13.38 -7.30
C GLY A 265 8.90 14.89 -7.32
N ASN A 266 8.29 15.68 -8.20
CA ASN A 266 8.64 17.10 -8.38
C ASN A 266 8.57 17.91 -7.07
N ALA A 267 7.63 17.59 -6.16
CA ALA A 267 7.45 18.31 -4.91
C ALA A 267 8.59 18.10 -3.89
N ALA A 268 9.37 17.03 -4.03
CA ALA A 268 10.50 16.73 -3.15
C ALA A 268 11.76 17.52 -3.48
N PHE A 269 11.76 18.30 -4.59
CA PHE A 269 12.94 19.00 -5.09
C PHE A 269 12.64 20.45 -5.50
N THR A 270 13.69 21.25 -5.58
CA THR A 270 13.66 22.60 -6.13
C THR A 270 14.80 22.79 -7.14
N ILE A 271 14.67 23.76 -8.04
CA ILE A 271 15.72 24.12 -9.00
C ILE A 271 16.22 25.53 -8.69
N SER A 272 17.51 25.64 -8.41
CA SER A 272 18.22 26.91 -8.25
C SER A 272 19.20 27.11 -9.40
N SER A 273 18.87 28.00 -10.32
CA SER A 273 19.56 28.16 -11.62
C SER A 273 19.56 26.87 -12.44
N ASN A 274 20.61 26.05 -12.33
CA ASN A 274 20.71 24.74 -12.96
C ASN A 274 20.95 23.61 -11.95
N ALA A 275 20.96 23.89 -10.65
CA ALA A 275 21.13 22.88 -9.62
C ALA A 275 19.77 22.35 -9.16
N ILE A 276 19.61 21.03 -9.14
CA ILE A 276 18.52 20.38 -8.42
C ILE A 276 18.94 20.26 -6.95
N LEU A 277 18.10 20.76 -6.06
CA LEU A 277 18.29 20.69 -4.62
C LEU A 277 17.12 19.95 -3.97
N THR A 278 17.35 19.29 -2.85
CA THR A 278 16.27 18.70 -2.04
C THR A 278 15.38 19.80 -1.46
N ALA A 279 14.05 19.60 -1.47
CA ALA A 279 13.07 20.49 -0.84
C ALA A 279 12.51 19.90 0.47
N VAL A 280 12.76 18.61 0.70
CA VAL A 280 12.44 17.85 1.90
C VAL A 280 13.69 17.07 2.33
N VAL A 281 13.70 16.56 3.57
CA VAL A 281 14.66 15.51 3.96
C VAL A 281 14.16 14.22 3.32
N LEU A 282 15.05 13.52 2.62
CA LEU A 282 14.74 12.27 1.95
C LEU A 282 14.99 11.11 2.92
N ASP A 283 14.19 10.08 2.79
CA ASP A 283 14.20 8.84 3.57
C ASP A 283 14.04 7.73 2.53
N ARG A 284 15.04 6.86 2.44
CA ARG A 284 15.15 5.84 1.40
C ARG A 284 14.21 4.67 1.70
N GLU A 285 14.06 4.30 2.96
CA GLU A 285 13.16 3.25 3.46
C GLU A 285 11.71 3.59 3.13
N LEU A 286 11.36 4.87 3.17
CA LEU A 286 10.08 5.37 2.68
C LEU A 286 10.01 5.39 1.15
N GLN A 287 11.03 5.94 0.48
CA GLN A 287 11.04 6.04 -0.98
C GLN A 287 12.46 6.05 -1.57
N PRO A 288 12.93 4.94 -2.18
CA PRO A 288 14.31 4.80 -2.64
C PRO A 288 14.60 5.55 -3.95
N SER A 289 13.57 6.00 -4.67
CA SER A 289 13.75 6.76 -5.90
C SER A 289 12.58 7.69 -6.22
N TYR A 290 12.89 8.80 -6.89
CA TYR A 290 11.94 9.82 -7.31
C TYR A 290 12.00 10.02 -8.83
N SER A 291 10.84 10.11 -9.46
CA SER A 291 10.74 10.55 -10.86
C SER A 291 10.41 12.03 -10.90
N VAL A 292 11.27 12.83 -11.55
CA VAL A 292 11.06 14.27 -11.70
C VAL A 292 11.00 14.67 -13.17
N ARG A 293 10.03 15.51 -13.52
CA ARG A 293 9.83 15.98 -14.90
C ARG A 293 10.30 17.42 -15.04
N ILE A 294 11.34 17.59 -15.85
CA ILE A 294 12.05 18.87 -16.00
C ILE A 294 11.87 19.37 -17.42
N ARG A 295 11.62 20.67 -17.56
CA ARG A 295 11.61 21.39 -18.83
C ARG A 295 12.84 22.28 -18.95
N ALA A 296 13.57 22.16 -20.04
CA ALA A 296 14.53 23.14 -20.52
C ALA A 296 13.85 24.08 -21.52
N ARG A 297 14.09 25.38 -21.39
CA ARG A 297 13.57 26.40 -22.31
C ARG A 297 14.69 27.33 -22.75
N ASP A 298 14.81 27.52 -24.06
CA ASP A 298 15.75 28.47 -24.68
C ASP A 298 15.25 29.93 -24.49
N LYS A 299 16.07 30.91 -24.93
CA LYS A 299 15.74 32.33 -24.82
C LYS A 299 14.64 32.80 -25.78
N ALA A 300 14.49 32.14 -26.93
CA ALA A 300 13.44 32.46 -27.90
C ALA A 300 12.09 31.84 -27.52
N GLY A 301 12.08 30.97 -26.51
CA GLY A 301 10.91 30.40 -25.87
C GLY A 301 10.59 28.96 -26.25
N ALA A 302 11.35 28.30 -27.15
CA ALA A 302 11.12 26.88 -27.44
C ALA A 302 11.66 26.01 -26.30
N SER A 303 11.08 24.81 -26.16
CA SER A 303 11.29 24.00 -24.95
C SER A 303 11.18 22.51 -25.21
N PHE A 304 11.88 21.75 -24.36
CA PHE A 304 11.81 20.30 -24.29
C PHE A 304 11.67 19.87 -22.83
N ALA A 305 10.92 18.81 -22.59
CA ALA A 305 10.72 18.28 -21.24
C ALA A 305 10.87 16.76 -21.23
N THR A 306 11.53 16.25 -20.20
CA THR A 306 11.71 14.81 -19.98
C THR A 306 11.66 14.49 -18.50
N ALA A 307 11.31 13.24 -18.19
CA ALA A 307 11.45 12.69 -16.85
C ALA A 307 12.90 12.23 -16.62
N LEU A 308 13.38 12.40 -15.40
CA LEU A 308 14.66 11.89 -14.90
C LEU A 308 14.41 11.17 -13.57
N ALA A 309 15.19 10.13 -13.29
CA ALA A 309 15.17 9.44 -12.01
C ALA A 309 16.23 10.05 -11.09
N ILE A 310 15.88 10.25 -9.82
CA ILE A 310 16.80 10.57 -8.72
C ILE A 310 16.74 9.40 -7.75
N ASN A 311 17.87 8.76 -7.49
CA ASN A 311 17.99 7.68 -6.53
C ASN A 311 18.40 8.25 -5.17
N VAL A 312 17.86 7.67 -4.11
CA VAL A 312 18.28 7.95 -2.74
C VAL A 312 19.28 6.86 -2.36
N ALA A 313 20.45 7.28 -1.87
CA ALA A 313 21.46 6.37 -1.35
C ALA A 313 21.24 6.14 0.14
N ASP A 314 21.42 4.89 0.51
CA ASP A 314 21.26 4.31 1.85
C ASP A 314 22.26 4.88 2.86
N GLU A 315 21.80 5.23 4.05
CA GLU A 315 22.60 5.37 5.26
C GLU A 315 22.12 4.39 6.33
N PRO A 316 23.03 3.80 7.12
CA PRO A 316 22.64 2.90 8.22
C PRO A 316 22.06 3.71 9.39
N ASP A 317 20.75 3.96 9.35
CA ASP A 317 20.03 4.85 10.27
C ASP A 317 18.78 4.20 10.90
N THR A 318 18.37 3.02 10.43
CA THR A 318 17.17 2.33 10.87
C THR A 318 17.52 1.03 11.57
N ALA A 319 17.07 0.90 12.82
CA ALA A 319 17.33 -0.31 13.59
C ALA A 319 16.64 -1.55 12.99
N PRO A 320 17.18 -2.76 13.22
CA PRO A 320 16.53 -4.01 12.83
C PRO A 320 15.08 -4.08 13.33
N SER A 321 14.20 -4.67 12.53
CA SER A 321 12.75 -4.75 12.81
C SER A 321 12.29 -6.14 13.22
N ASP A 322 13.07 -7.19 12.93
CA ASP A 322 12.73 -8.55 13.30
C ASP A 322 13.95 -9.48 13.45
N ILE A 323 13.76 -10.60 14.14
CA ILE A 323 14.67 -11.75 14.20
C ILE A 323 13.90 -13.00 13.78
N LEU A 324 14.41 -13.70 12.77
CA LEU A 324 13.90 -14.97 12.28
C LEU A 324 14.83 -16.10 12.70
N LEU A 325 14.30 -17.31 12.84
CA LEU A 325 15.06 -18.53 13.09
C LEU A 325 14.51 -19.64 12.17
N ASP A 326 15.39 -20.22 11.34
CA ASP A 326 15.03 -21.32 10.45
C ASP A 326 16.13 -22.42 10.42
N PRO A 327 15.80 -23.69 10.69
CA PRO A 327 14.55 -24.14 11.29
C PRO A 327 14.44 -23.71 12.77
N SER A 328 13.21 -23.60 13.28
CA SER A 328 12.91 -23.33 14.69
C SER A 328 12.58 -24.60 15.48
N ARG A 329 13.21 -25.73 15.12
CA ARG A 329 12.98 -27.02 15.78
C ARG A 329 14.24 -27.86 15.86
N VAL A 330 14.32 -28.70 16.89
CA VAL A 330 15.39 -29.66 17.09
C VAL A 330 14.81 -30.96 17.63
N ALA A 331 15.33 -32.11 17.21
CA ALA A 331 14.93 -33.39 17.79
C ALA A 331 15.43 -33.47 19.24
N GLU A 332 14.65 -34.11 20.10
CA GLU A 332 15.10 -34.43 21.45
C GLU A 332 16.28 -35.43 21.46
N ASN A 333 16.88 -35.64 22.62
CA ASN A 333 17.97 -36.60 22.86
C ASN A 333 19.27 -36.38 22.05
N GLU A 334 19.31 -35.36 21.19
CA GLU A 334 20.52 -34.93 20.49
C GLU A 334 21.57 -34.38 21.47
N PRO A 335 22.87 -34.62 21.23
CA PRO A 335 23.91 -34.18 22.15
C PRO A 335 24.05 -32.65 22.22
N ALA A 336 24.70 -32.16 23.27
CA ALA A 336 25.09 -30.75 23.36
C ALA A 336 25.89 -30.29 22.13
N GLY A 337 25.62 -29.06 21.68
CA GLY A 337 26.20 -28.45 20.49
C GLY A 337 25.41 -28.70 19.20
N THR A 338 24.25 -29.36 19.27
CA THR A 338 23.39 -29.61 18.12
C THR A 338 22.82 -28.32 17.56
N ILE A 339 22.86 -28.16 16.23
CA ILE A 339 22.33 -26.98 15.55
C ILE A 339 20.81 -27.04 15.57
N VAL A 340 20.19 -25.98 16.07
CA VAL A 340 18.73 -25.78 15.98
C VAL A 340 18.42 -25.15 14.64
N GLY A 341 19.04 -24.02 14.32
CA GLY A 341 18.84 -23.30 13.08
C GLY A 341 19.70 -22.05 12.97
N GLU A 342 19.49 -21.30 11.89
CA GLU A 342 20.19 -20.05 11.61
C GLU A 342 19.29 -18.85 11.87
N LEU A 343 19.84 -17.85 12.56
CA LEU A 343 19.21 -16.58 12.87
C LEU A 343 19.40 -15.62 11.71
N ALA A 344 18.35 -14.87 11.38
CA ALA A 344 18.42 -13.79 10.40
C ALA A 344 17.73 -12.55 10.95
N ALA A 345 18.29 -11.37 10.66
CA ALA A 345 17.69 -10.10 10.98
C ALA A 345 16.80 -9.65 9.82
N VAL A 346 15.71 -8.96 10.11
CA VAL A 346 14.95 -8.20 9.11
C VAL A 346 15.29 -6.74 9.32
N ASP A 347 16.16 -6.22 8.46
CA ASP A 347 16.66 -4.86 8.52
C ASP A 347 16.26 -4.07 7.26
N PRO A 348 15.67 -2.87 7.40
CA PRO A 348 15.40 -2.01 6.27
C PRO A 348 16.67 -1.51 5.53
N ASP A 349 17.79 -1.39 6.25
CA ASP A 349 19.04 -0.84 5.72
C ASP A 349 19.79 -1.87 4.86
N LEU A 350 20.49 -1.41 3.82
CA LEU A 350 21.12 -2.30 2.84
C LEU A 350 22.56 -2.67 3.19
N GLY A 351 22.84 -3.97 3.15
CA GLY A 351 24.21 -4.49 3.15
C GLY A 351 24.90 -4.44 4.52
N GLU A 352 24.12 -4.31 5.58
CA GLU A 352 24.58 -4.36 6.95
C GLU A 352 25.00 -5.76 7.42
N THR A 353 25.68 -5.81 8.57
CA THR A 353 26.06 -7.05 9.23
C THR A 353 25.47 -7.08 10.64
N HIS A 354 24.78 -8.17 10.97
CA HIS A 354 24.07 -8.31 12.24
C HIS A 354 24.78 -9.21 13.24
N ALA A 355 24.77 -8.82 14.51
CA ALA A 355 25.31 -9.58 15.62
C ALA A 355 24.17 -10.04 16.56
N PHE A 356 24.07 -11.35 16.78
CA PHE A 356 23.04 -11.95 17.62
C PHE A 356 23.58 -12.34 19.01
N ALA A 357 22.75 -12.17 20.04
CA ALA A 357 23.07 -12.59 21.40
C ALA A 357 21.81 -13.02 22.17
N LEU A 358 21.95 -14.02 23.03
CA LEU A 358 20.94 -14.33 24.05
C LEU A 358 21.01 -13.26 25.14
N VAL A 359 19.87 -12.72 25.53
CA VAL A 359 19.75 -11.63 26.51
C VAL A 359 18.69 -11.94 27.55
N ASN A 360 18.87 -11.44 28.77
CA ASN A 360 17.90 -11.64 29.84
C ASN A 360 16.63 -10.79 29.64
N GLY A 361 15.50 -11.23 30.19
CA GLY A 361 14.20 -10.56 30.16
C GLY A 361 13.06 -11.52 29.85
N GLU A 362 11.83 -11.00 29.70
CA GLU A 362 10.65 -11.84 29.42
C GLU A 362 10.88 -12.85 28.27
N GLY A 363 10.55 -14.12 28.49
CA GLY A 363 10.74 -15.21 27.53
C GLY A 363 12.18 -15.72 27.41
N ASP A 364 13.06 -15.40 28.37
CA ASP A 364 14.41 -15.96 28.50
C ASP A 364 14.49 -17.27 29.30
N ASP A 365 13.33 -17.87 29.61
CA ASP A 365 13.20 -19.03 30.52
C ASP A 365 14.18 -20.16 30.18
N ASP A 366 14.43 -20.40 28.89
CA ASP A 366 15.27 -21.49 28.42
C ASP A 366 16.61 -21.03 27.85
N ASN A 367 17.00 -19.75 27.97
CA ASN A 367 18.24 -19.22 27.40
C ASN A 367 19.49 -20.02 27.81
N ALA A 368 19.53 -20.57 29.03
CA ALA A 368 20.65 -21.37 29.52
C ALA A 368 20.85 -22.70 28.76
N GLY A 369 19.80 -23.20 28.11
CA GLY A 369 19.82 -24.39 27.26
C GLY A 369 20.39 -24.16 25.86
N PHE A 370 20.74 -22.91 25.51
CA PHE A 370 21.19 -22.55 24.16
C PHE A 370 22.43 -21.66 24.15
N GLU A 371 23.13 -21.67 23.01
CA GLU A 371 24.21 -20.75 22.71
C GLU A 371 24.11 -20.25 21.26
N ILE A 372 24.64 -19.06 20.99
CA ILE A 372 24.71 -18.48 19.64
C ILE A 372 26.17 -18.37 19.21
N GLN A 373 26.49 -18.94 18.05
CA GLN A 373 27.80 -18.83 17.42
C GLN A 373 27.66 -18.20 16.04
N GLY A 374 28.00 -16.92 15.92
CA GLY A 374 27.70 -16.13 14.72
C GLY A 374 26.19 -15.93 14.61
N ALA A 375 25.59 -16.52 13.57
CA ALA A 375 24.13 -16.58 13.39
C ALA A 375 23.54 -17.96 13.75
N ILE A 376 24.35 -18.93 14.17
CA ILE A 376 23.87 -20.31 14.40
C ILE A 376 23.47 -20.48 15.85
N LEU A 377 22.22 -20.89 16.08
CA LEU A 377 21.71 -21.29 17.39
C LEU A 377 21.99 -22.77 17.64
N ARG A 378 22.54 -23.10 18.81
CA ARG A 378 22.86 -24.48 19.23
C ARG A 378 22.32 -24.78 20.62
N THR A 379 22.03 -26.05 20.88
CA THR A 379 21.73 -26.54 22.25
C THR A 379 23.00 -26.65 23.09
N THR A 380 22.92 -26.40 24.40
CA THR A 380 24.04 -26.60 25.35
C THR A 380 23.94 -27.92 26.12
N ALA A 381 22.79 -28.59 26.05
CA ALA A 381 22.49 -29.89 26.62
C ALA A 381 21.44 -30.63 25.77
N PRO A 382 21.31 -31.96 25.92
CA PRO A 382 20.18 -32.70 25.34
C PRO A 382 18.84 -32.15 25.86
N LEU A 383 17.86 -32.07 24.97
CA LEU A 383 16.47 -31.74 25.29
C LEU A 383 15.65 -33.02 25.40
N ASP A 384 14.52 -32.94 26.10
CA ASP A 384 13.60 -34.03 26.41
C ASP A 384 12.18 -33.52 26.15
N PHE A 385 11.49 -34.12 25.18
CA PHE A 385 10.17 -33.71 24.72
C PHE A 385 9.10 -33.95 25.78
N GLU A 386 9.17 -35.08 26.48
CA GLU A 386 8.26 -35.50 27.54
C GLU A 386 8.30 -34.54 28.73
N THR A 387 9.47 -33.94 28.98
CA THR A 387 9.63 -32.86 29.95
C THR A 387 9.16 -31.51 29.40
N GLN A 388 9.59 -31.13 28.20
CA GLN A 388 9.32 -29.80 27.64
C GLN A 388 9.31 -29.79 26.11
N GLN A 389 8.13 -29.60 25.55
CA GLN A 389 7.90 -29.62 24.10
C GLN A 389 8.31 -28.32 23.39
N TYR A 390 8.44 -27.21 24.13
CA TYR A 390 8.75 -25.89 23.58
C TYR A 390 9.70 -25.14 24.50
N CYS A 391 10.78 -24.60 23.94
CA CYS A 391 11.72 -23.75 24.63
C CYS A 391 11.53 -22.29 24.21
N SER A 392 11.39 -21.38 25.16
CA SER A 392 11.35 -19.93 24.96
C SER A 392 12.75 -19.34 25.15
N ILE A 393 13.26 -18.71 24.10
CA ILE A 393 14.53 -17.98 24.16
C ILE A 393 14.35 -16.51 23.77
N ARG A 394 15.11 -15.63 24.40
CA ARG A 394 15.10 -14.20 24.12
C ARG A 394 16.40 -13.80 23.42
N VAL A 395 16.28 -13.47 22.14
CA VAL A 395 17.41 -13.12 21.27
C VAL A 395 17.37 -11.62 20.97
N ARG A 396 18.54 -10.97 21.04
CA ARG A 396 18.77 -9.62 20.55
C ARG A 396 19.63 -9.65 19.31
N VAL A 397 19.31 -8.79 18.34
CA VAL A 397 20.15 -8.43 17.22
C VAL A 397 20.65 -6.99 17.37
N ASP A 398 21.89 -6.76 16.95
CA ASP A 398 22.58 -5.45 16.91
C ASP A 398 23.15 -5.26 15.49
N ASP A 399 22.88 -4.11 14.87
CA ASP A 399 23.33 -3.75 13.51
C ASP A 399 24.77 -3.21 13.46
N GLY A 400 25.39 -2.93 14.62
CA GLY A 400 26.69 -2.29 14.72
C GLY A 400 26.69 -0.77 14.51
N HIS A 401 25.53 -0.17 14.24
CA HIS A 401 25.30 1.27 14.06
C HIS A 401 24.48 1.89 15.19
N GLY A 402 24.08 1.08 16.17
CA GLY A 402 23.42 1.50 17.41
C GLY A 402 21.94 1.15 17.47
N GLY A 403 21.39 0.53 16.42
CA GLY A 403 20.07 -0.08 16.43
C GLY A 403 20.12 -1.48 17.02
N GLN A 404 19.15 -1.75 17.89
CA GLN A 404 18.99 -3.05 18.54
C GLN A 404 17.53 -3.45 18.54
N PHE A 405 17.28 -4.73 18.29
CA PHE A 405 15.95 -5.32 18.39
C PHE A 405 16.00 -6.62 19.16
N THR A 406 14.97 -6.89 19.96
CA THR A 406 14.90 -8.09 20.80
C THR A 406 13.57 -8.79 20.58
N ARG A 407 13.62 -10.11 20.38
CA ARG A 407 12.44 -10.95 20.15
C ARG A 407 12.52 -12.24 20.94
N ILE A 408 11.36 -12.70 21.40
CA ILE A 408 11.18 -14.03 21.95
C ILE A 408 10.96 -14.99 20.78
N LEU A 409 11.75 -16.06 20.73
CA LEU A 409 11.65 -17.13 19.76
C LEU A 409 11.27 -18.42 20.49
N ILE A 410 10.38 -19.19 19.87
CA ILE A 410 9.97 -20.50 20.37
C ILE A 410 10.66 -21.58 19.54
N VAL A 411 11.45 -22.42 20.21
CA VAL A 411 12.06 -23.61 19.62
C VAL A 411 11.20 -24.81 19.96
N ALA A 412 10.70 -25.51 18.95
CA ALA A 412 9.96 -26.74 19.15
C ALA A 412 10.92 -27.92 19.34
N VAL A 413 10.70 -28.71 20.38
CA VAL A 413 11.35 -30.00 20.56
C VAL A 413 10.56 -31.02 19.76
N GLY A 414 11.23 -31.76 18.89
CA GLY A 414 10.63 -32.84 18.11
C GLY A 414 10.67 -34.13 18.89
N ASN A 415 9.51 -34.75 19.13
CA ASN A 415 9.43 -36.07 19.73
C ASN A 415 10.12 -37.12 18.84
N VAL A 416 10.94 -37.95 19.47
CA VAL A 416 11.56 -39.15 18.93
C VAL A 416 11.17 -40.29 19.86
N GLU A 417 10.66 -41.39 19.29
CA GLU A 417 10.29 -42.58 20.06
C GLU A 417 11.47 -43.10 20.91
N ASP A 418 11.43 -42.84 22.23
CA ASP A 418 12.52 -43.13 23.17
C ASP A 418 12.15 -44.10 24.31
N ASN A 419 10.95 -44.68 24.23
CA ASN A 419 10.44 -45.75 25.08
C ASN A 419 10.46 -45.41 26.57
N THR A 420 9.73 -44.36 26.91
CA THR A 420 9.57 -43.88 28.27
C THR A 420 8.72 -44.88 29.07
N PRO A 421 9.16 -45.36 30.25
CA PRO A 421 8.38 -46.31 31.04
C PRO A 421 7.00 -45.78 31.44
N PRO A 422 6.00 -46.66 31.67
CA PRO A 422 4.66 -46.24 32.07
C PRO A 422 4.65 -45.33 33.30
N LEU A 423 3.90 -44.22 33.23
CA LEU A 423 3.77 -43.21 34.28
C LEU A 423 3.07 -43.72 35.54
N GLY A 424 2.17 -44.69 35.41
CA GLY A 424 1.45 -45.30 36.52
C GLY A 424 0.47 -46.39 36.09
N ILE A 425 -0.05 -47.13 37.06
CA ILE A 425 -1.03 -48.20 36.85
C ILE A 425 -2.31 -47.80 37.59
N THR A 426 -3.46 -47.93 36.95
CA THR A 426 -4.75 -47.76 37.61
C THR A 426 -5.47 -49.09 37.63
N LEU A 427 -6.09 -49.40 38.77
CA LEU A 427 -7.08 -50.46 38.89
C LEU A 427 -8.41 -49.75 39.16
N ASN A 428 -9.37 -49.89 38.24
CA ASN A 428 -10.61 -49.11 38.29
C ASN A 428 -11.54 -49.47 39.47
N LEU A 429 -11.35 -50.65 40.08
CA LEU A 429 -12.14 -51.19 41.18
C LEU A 429 -11.21 -51.97 42.12
N SER A 430 -11.30 -51.74 43.43
CA SER A 430 -10.41 -52.34 44.41
C SER A 430 -11.16 -52.92 45.61
N CYS A 431 -12.26 -53.60 45.34
CA CYS A 431 -13.09 -54.24 46.37
C CYS A 431 -13.62 -55.61 45.89
N LEU A 432 -13.92 -56.49 46.85
CA LEU A 432 -14.50 -57.80 46.60
C LEU A 432 -15.54 -58.15 47.67
N LEU A 433 -16.56 -58.91 47.28
CA LEU A 433 -17.44 -59.58 48.23
C LEU A 433 -16.68 -60.69 48.98
N ASP A 434 -17.02 -60.85 50.24
CA ASP A 434 -16.59 -62.01 51.01
C ASP A 434 -17.21 -63.29 50.44
N GLY A 435 -16.38 -64.30 50.21
CA GLY A 435 -16.74 -65.54 49.52
C GLY A 435 -16.75 -65.45 47.99
N ALA A 436 -16.26 -64.38 47.36
CA ALA A 436 -16.17 -64.28 45.90
C ALA A 436 -15.42 -65.49 45.31
N GLU A 437 -16.07 -66.24 44.41
CA GLU A 437 -15.52 -67.48 43.83
C GLU A 437 -14.31 -67.21 42.93
N PRO A 438 -13.41 -68.20 42.70
CA PRO A 438 -12.31 -68.07 41.74
C PRO A 438 -12.78 -67.65 40.35
N GLY A 439 -12.06 -66.71 39.72
CA GLY A 439 -12.39 -66.12 38.43
C GLY A 439 -13.29 -64.88 38.51
N THR A 440 -13.64 -64.42 39.72
CA THR A 440 -14.38 -63.17 39.91
C THR A 440 -13.49 -61.98 39.59
N THR A 441 -13.94 -61.09 38.71
CA THR A 441 -13.22 -59.85 38.39
C THR A 441 -13.23 -58.88 39.57
N VAL A 442 -12.04 -58.44 39.98
CA VAL A 442 -11.83 -57.35 40.94
C VAL A 442 -12.00 -56.01 40.23
N GLY A 443 -11.29 -55.83 39.11
CA GLY A 443 -11.26 -54.61 38.32
C GLY A 443 -10.39 -54.75 37.06
N LEU A 444 -10.42 -53.75 36.21
CA LEU A 444 -9.60 -53.59 35.02
C LEU A 444 -8.36 -52.76 35.33
N LEU A 445 -7.21 -53.27 34.88
CA LEU A 445 -5.92 -52.63 34.91
C LEU A 445 -5.73 -51.80 33.65
N THR A 446 -5.37 -50.53 33.85
CA THR A 446 -4.92 -49.65 32.78
C THR A 446 -3.57 -49.06 33.16
N ALA A 447 -2.73 -48.79 32.18
CA ALA A 447 -1.47 -48.09 32.38
C ALA A 447 -1.58 -46.73 31.73
N ARG A 448 -1.04 -45.72 32.39
CA ARG A 448 -0.87 -44.40 31.81
C ARG A 448 0.53 -44.33 31.24
N ASP A 449 0.63 -44.05 29.95
CA ASP A 449 1.89 -43.87 29.25
C ASP A 449 1.91 -42.55 28.50
N ILE A 450 3.09 -41.98 28.35
CA ILE A 450 3.28 -40.76 27.59
C ILE A 450 3.52 -41.06 26.10
N ASP A 451 3.99 -42.28 25.79
CA ASP A 451 4.20 -42.75 24.43
C ASP A 451 2.88 -43.19 23.78
N LEU A 452 2.49 -42.46 22.72
CA LEU A 452 1.17 -42.58 22.10
C LEU A 452 1.08 -43.85 21.25
N GLY A 453 0.33 -44.85 21.73
CA GLY A 453 0.08 -46.10 21.02
C GLY A 453 0.82 -47.33 21.56
N ASP A 454 1.52 -47.21 22.68
CA ASP A 454 2.11 -48.36 23.35
C ASP A 454 1.05 -49.30 23.94
N ALA A 455 1.37 -50.60 23.89
CA ALA A 455 0.49 -51.65 24.34
C ALA A 455 1.01 -52.21 25.67
N HIS A 456 0.23 -52.03 26.73
CA HIS A 456 0.65 -52.45 28.07
C HIS A 456 0.25 -53.88 28.39
N THR A 457 1.19 -54.63 28.94
CA THR A 457 0.95 -55.94 29.55
C THR A 457 1.13 -55.86 31.06
N PHE A 458 0.31 -56.62 31.81
CA PHE A 458 0.33 -56.61 33.27
C PHE A 458 0.75 -57.96 33.83
N SER A 459 1.61 -57.93 34.85
CA SER A 459 2.09 -59.14 35.54
C SER A 459 2.28 -58.89 37.04
N PHE A 460 2.22 -59.94 37.85
CA PHE A 460 2.59 -59.84 39.26
C PHE A 460 4.11 -59.84 39.42
N VAL A 461 4.61 -59.00 40.33
CA VAL A 461 6.04 -58.91 40.64
C VAL A 461 6.29 -58.92 42.14
N PRO A 462 7.46 -59.44 42.58
CA PRO A 462 7.81 -59.44 44.00
C PRO A 462 8.16 -58.03 44.49
N GLY A 463 7.95 -57.75 45.78
CA GLY A 463 8.29 -56.47 46.41
C GLY A 463 7.34 -56.06 47.53
N GLU A 464 7.46 -54.85 48.06
CA GLU A 464 6.52 -54.38 49.09
C GLU A 464 5.06 -54.41 48.57
N GLY A 465 4.17 -55.05 49.32
CA GLY A 465 2.75 -55.18 48.95
C GLY A 465 2.42 -56.32 47.98
N ASP A 466 3.29 -57.31 47.81
CA ASP A 466 3.06 -58.53 47.01
C ASP A 466 2.43 -59.69 47.81
N THR A 467 2.03 -59.45 49.06
CA THR A 467 1.71 -60.48 50.06
C THR A 467 0.60 -61.44 49.65
N ASP A 468 -0.29 -60.98 48.78
CA ASP A 468 -1.47 -61.72 48.36
C ASP A 468 -1.50 -61.96 46.84
N ASN A 469 -0.40 -61.77 46.11
CA ASN A 469 -0.34 -62.01 44.66
C ASN A 469 -0.87 -63.40 44.26
N ASP A 470 -0.57 -64.44 45.05
CA ASP A 470 -1.01 -65.82 44.80
C ASP A 470 -2.53 -66.03 44.95
N ALA A 471 -3.24 -65.10 45.59
CA ALA A 471 -4.70 -65.15 45.71
C ALA A 471 -5.42 -64.61 44.45
N PHE A 472 -4.69 -64.05 43.49
CA PHE A 472 -5.22 -63.39 42.30
C PHE A 472 -4.56 -63.91 41.01
N ALA A 473 -5.20 -63.62 39.88
CA ALA A 473 -4.70 -63.87 38.54
C ALA A 473 -4.97 -62.65 37.64
N ILE A 474 -4.20 -62.50 36.57
CA ILE A 474 -4.43 -61.47 35.55
C ILE A 474 -4.87 -62.18 34.27
N GLN A 475 -6.03 -61.78 33.73
CA GLN A 475 -6.60 -62.30 32.49
C GLN A 475 -6.80 -61.14 31.50
N GLY A 476 -5.87 -61.01 30.55
CA GLY A 476 -5.83 -59.81 29.70
C GLY A 476 -5.52 -58.57 30.54
N GLN A 477 -6.50 -57.67 30.65
CA GLN A 477 -6.42 -56.48 31.51
C GLN A 477 -7.22 -56.63 32.82
N ALA A 478 -7.94 -57.74 33.02
CA ALA A 478 -8.73 -57.94 34.23
C ALA A 478 -7.88 -58.56 35.34
N LEU A 479 -7.90 -57.94 36.52
CA LEU A 479 -7.49 -58.58 37.77
C LEU A 479 -8.66 -59.42 38.27
N VAL A 480 -8.42 -60.72 38.48
CA VAL A 480 -9.45 -61.68 38.92
C VAL A 480 -8.97 -62.46 40.14
N THR A 481 -9.90 -63.00 40.93
CA THR A 481 -9.56 -63.91 42.03
C THR A 481 -9.03 -65.24 41.50
N ALA A 482 -7.97 -65.79 42.09
CA ALA A 482 -7.46 -67.14 41.80
C ALA A 482 -7.99 -68.18 42.80
N VAL A 483 -8.39 -67.73 43.98
CA VAL A 483 -9.00 -68.51 45.06
C VAL A 483 -10.26 -67.78 45.56
N SER A 484 -11.08 -68.45 46.37
CA SER A 484 -12.23 -67.78 46.98
C SER A 484 -11.76 -66.71 47.97
N ALA A 485 -12.33 -65.51 47.92
CA ALA A 485 -11.99 -64.42 48.84
C ALA A 485 -12.51 -64.71 50.26
N ASP A 486 -11.66 -64.55 51.28
CA ASP A 486 -11.96 -64.77 52.69
C ASP A 486 -11.50 -63.56 53.53
N PHE A 487 -12.41 -62.59 53.66
CA PHE A 487 -12.16 -61.38 54.45
C PHE A 487 -12.27 -61.62 55.97
N SER A 488 -12.67 -62.83 56.39
CA SER A 488 -12.61 -63.23 57.81
C SER A 488 -11.16 -63.47 58.28
N GLN A 489 -10.27 -63.82 57.35
CA GLN A 489 -8.84 -64.02 57.59
C GLN A 489 -7.98 -62.86 57.08
N HIS A 490 -8.46 -62.10 56.08
CA HIS A 490 -7.75 -60.97 55.48
C HIS A 490 -8.58 -59.68 55.59
N SER A 491 -8.13 -58.67 56.35
CA SER A 491 -8.83 -57.38 56.39
C SER A 491 -8.63 -56.55 55.11
N VAL A 492 -7.59 -56.86 54.35
CA VAL A 492 -7.21 -56.28 53.06
C VAL A 492 -6.31 -57.27 52.33
N TYR A 493 -6.47 -57.40 51.03
CA TYR A 493 -5.50 -58.10 50.18
C TYR A 493 -4.56 -57.07 49.54
N ARG A 494 -3.27 -57.37 49.47
CA ARG A 494 -2.29 -56.52 48.80
C ARG A 494 -1.67 -57.27 47.63
N VAL A 495 -1.81 -56.69 46.45
CA VAL A 495 -1.21 -57.20 45.23
C VAL A 495 -0.26 -56.18 44.63
N ARG A 496 0.89 -56.64 44.11
CA ARG A 496 1.88 -55.81 43.44
C ARG A 496 1.96 -56.19 41.97
N ILE A 497 1.57 -55.24 41.12
CA ILE A 497 1.39 -55.44 39.69
C ILE A 497 2.38 -54.55 38.96
N GLN A 498 3.02 -55.08 37.92
CA GLN A 498 3.88 -54.36 36.99
C GLN A 498 3.19 -54.22 35.64
N ALA A 499 3.19 -53.00 35.11
CA ALA A 499 2.92 -52.71 33.71
C ALA A 499 4.24 -52.71 32.94
N ASP A 500 4.22 -53.30 31.75
CA ASP A 500 5.33 -53.37 30.79
C ASP A 500 4.80 -52.85 29.44
N ASP A 501 5.51 -51.87 28.87
CA ASP A 501 5.19 -51.23 27.58
C ASP A 501 5.50 -52.12 26.35
N GLY A 502 6.10 -53.30 26.57
CA GLY A 502 6.47 -54.26 25.53
C GLY A 502 7.78 -53.93 24.82
N ARG A 503 8.50 -52.89 25.26
CA ARG A 503 9.65 -52.29 24.59
C ARG A 503 10.82 -51.98 25.55
N GLY A 504 10.62 -52.18 26.85
CA GLY A 504 11.69 -52.23 27.85
C GLY A 504 11.46 -51.36 29.08
N GLY A 505 10.43 -50.53 29.09
CA GLY A 505 10.03 -49.71 30.22
C GLY A 505 9.00 -50.44 31.10
N THR A 506 9.26 -50.47 32.40
CA THR A 506 8.36 -51.12 33.36
C THR A 506 8.10 -50.25 34.57
N ARG A 507 6.88 -50.36 35.11
CA ARG A 507 6.45 -49.66 36.32
C ARG A 507 5.67 -50.62 37.19
N ALA A 508 5.95 -50.66 38.49
CA ALA A 508 5.23 -51.51 39.44
C ALA A 508 4.52 -50.70 40.51
N GLU A 509 3.27 -51.05 40.82
CA GLU A 509 2.45 -50.43 41.85
C GLU A 509 1.74 -51.48 42.71
N THR A 510 1.39 -51.05 43.93
CA THR A 510 0.71 -51.89 44.91
C THR A 510 -0.75 -51.46 45.01
N PHE A 511 -1.65 -52.42 44.95
CA PHE A 511 -3.08 -52.22 45.10
C PHE A 511 -3.59 -52.92 46.35
N GLU A 512 -4.47 -52.25 47.08
CA GLU A 512 -5.17 -52.79 48.24
C GLU A 512 -6.61 -53.12 47.86
N ILE A 513 -7.03 -54.37 48.07
CA ILE A 513 -8.38 -54.86 47.76
C ILE A 513 -9.09 -55.12 49.08
N VAL A 514 -10.22 -54.44 49.28
CA VAL A 514 -10.96 -54.44 50.55
C VAL A 514 -12.30 -55.16 50.45
N GLN A 515 -12.86 -55.57 51.58
CA GLN A 515 -14.20 -56.17 51.63
C GLN A 515 -15.25 -55.14 51.23
N ALA A 516 -16.15 -55.50 50.32
CA ALA A 516 -17.33 -54.72 50.01
C ALA A 516 -18.33 -54.81 51.21
N GLY A 517 -18.38 -53.76 52.05
CA GLY A 517 -19.41 -53.61 53.09
C GLY A 517 -19.05 -52.67 54.25
N GLY A 518 -19.65 -51.46 54.28
CA GLY A 518 -19.71 -50.60 55.48
C GLY A 518 -19.73 -49.07 55.28
N LEU A 519 -19.54 -48.57 54.06
CA LEU A 519 -19.52 -47.13 53.71
C LEU A 519 -20.20 -46.99 52.35
N TRP A 520 -21.16 -46.08 52.17
CA TRP A 520 -21.64 -45.71 50.84
C TRP A 520 -20.57 -44.85 50.15
N ARG A 521 -19.49 -45.52 49.74
CA ARG A 521 -18.62 -45.14 48.63
C ARG A 521 -19.02 -46.12 47.54
N ASP A 522 -19.83 -45.67 46.60
CA ASP A 522 -20.40 -46.50 45.54
C ASP A 522 -19.40 -46.64 44.39
N ASP A 523 -18.22 -47.19 44.71
CA ASP A 523 -17.30 -47.75 43.70
C ASP A 523 -17.42 -49.29 43.71
N CYS A 524 -18.49 -49.86 44.28
CA CYS A 524 -18.67 -51.30 44.48
C CYS A 524 -20.17 -51.68 44.35
N GLU A 525 -20.70 -51.84 43.14
CA GLU A 525 -22.07 -52.32 42.93
C GLU A 525 -22.21 -53.79 43.37
N THR A 526 -22.92 -54.07 44.49
CA THR A 526 -23.70 -55.32 44.64
C THR A 526 -24.94 -55.13 45.54
N GLU A 527 -26.11 -55.46 44.98
CA GLU A 527 -27.40 -55.84 45.58
C GLU A 527 -27.95 -55.07 46.81
N SER A 528 -28.87 -54.14 46.54
CA SER A 528 -30.26 -54.08 47.07
C SER A 528 -30.72 -52.64 47.29
N GLY A 529 -31.31 -52.07 46.24
CA GLY A 529 -31.97 -50.77 46.29
C GLY A 529 -32.99 -50.67 45.19
N ALA A 530 -33.93 -51.61 45.12
CA ALA A 530 -35.06 -51.51 44.20
C ALA A 530 -35.72 -50.14 44.36
N TRP A 531 -35.70 -49.31 43.31
CA TRP A 531 -36.50 -48.09 43.24
C TRP A 531 -37.95 -48.44 43.63
N THR A 532 -38.42 -47.99 44.80
CA THR A 532 -39.84 -48.16 45.15
C THR A 532 -40.65 -47.11 44.42
N PHE A 533 -41.23 -47.49 43.29
CA PHE A 533 -42.14 -46.66 42.50
C PHE A 533 -43.43 -46.36 43.29
N VAL A 534 -43.72 -45.08 43.53
CA VAL A 534 -45.09 -44.62 43.83
C VAL A 534 -45.64 -44.00 42.54
N ALA A 535 -46.50 -44.75 41.85
CA ALA A 535 -47.05 -44.32 40.58
C ALA A 535 -48.18 -43.29 40.77
N ASP A 536 -48.02 -42.10 40.18
CA ASP A 536 -49.12 -41.19 39.85
C ASP A 536 -49.49 -41.35 38.36
N ALA A 537 -50.69 -40.90 37.97
CA ALA A 537 -51.21 -41.08 36.61
C ALA A 537 -50.25 -40.53 35.53
N GLY A 538 -49.81 -41.41 34.60
CA GLY A 538 -48.94 -41.07 33.46
C GLY A 538 -47.62 -41.86 33.40
N THR A 539 -47.29 -42.65 34.43
CA THR A 539 -46.01 -43.41 34.56
C THR A 539 -45.86 -44.63 33.64
N ALA A 540 -46.70 -44.80 32.62
CA ALA A 540 -46.75 -46.03 31.81
C ALA A 540 -45.66 -46.14 30.71
N THR A 541 -44.72 -45.20 30.63
CA THR A 541 -43.75 -45.09 29.52
C THR A 541 -42.28 -45.24 29.92
N TRP A 542 -41.96 -45.43 31.22
CA TRP A 542 -40.59 -45.72 31.66
C TRP A 542 -40.37 -47.21 31.88
N GLN A 543 -39.26 -47.74 31.36
CA GLN A 543 -38.78 -49.11 31.59
C GLN A 543 -37.31 -49.10 32.03
N ILE A 544 -36.90 -50.11 32.81
CA ILE A 544 -35.48 -50.41 33.06
C ILE A 544 -35.02 -51.32 31.90
N LEU A 545 -33.93 -50.96 31.24
CA LEU A 545 -33.37 -51.70 30.10
C LEU A 545 -32.01 -52.29 30.50
N GLU A 546 -31.86 -53.60 30.36
CA GLU A 546 -30.60 -54.31 30.61
C GLU A 546 -29.79 -54.43 29.29
N GLY A 547 -28.54 -53.98 29.28
CA GLY A 547 -27.65 -54.06 28.12
C GLY A 547 -26.18 -53.79 28.47
N PRO A 548 -25.21 -54.20 27.62
CA PRO A 548 -23.78 -54.16 27.92
C PRO A 548 -23.18 -52.76 28.05
N ASN A 549 -23.94 -51.73 27.69
CA ASN A 549 -23.48 -50.35 27.64
C ASN A 549 -24.09 -49.46 28.73
N HIS A 550 -24.98 -49.96 29.61
CA HIS A 550 -25.72 -49.17 30.61
C HIS A 550 -25.74 -49.83 32.00
N SER A 551 -25.97 -49.05 33.07
CA SER A 551 -26.19 -49.60 34.41
C SER A 551 -27.53 -50.34 34.48
N ALA A 552 -27.48 -51.65 34.73
CA ALA A 552 -28.66 -52.51 34.83
C ALA A 552 -29.61 -52.14 35.99
N VAL A 553 -29.15 -51.30 36.94
CA VAL A 553 -29.86 -51.00 38.20
C VAL A 553 -30.42 -49.56 38.21
N HIS A 554 -29.84 -48.64 37.44
CA HIS A 554 -30.14 -47.21 37.51
C HIS A 554 -30.57 -46.56 36.18
N ALA A 555 -30.63 -47.31 35.08
CA ALA A 555 -31.10 -46.81 33.80
C ALA A 555 -32.64 -46.64 33.77
N LEU A 556 -33.10 -45.38 33.79
CA LEU A 556 -34.50 -45.04 33.50
C LEU A 556 -34.62 -44.76 32.01
N THR A 557 -35.39 -45.55 31.27
CA THR A 557 -35.59 -45.35 29.82
C THR A 557 -37.03 -44.95 29.46
N ALA A 558 -37.21 -43.85 28.72
CA ALA A 558 -38.49 -43.39 28.22
C ALA A 558 -38.76 -43.92 26.79
N VAL A 559 -39.87 -44.63 26.60
CA VAL A 559 -40.33 -45.07 25.26
C VAL A 559 -41.11 -43.95 24.58
N GLY A 560 -40.54 -43.38 23.52
CA GLY A 560 -41.10 -42.23 22.80
C GLY A 560 -42.35 -42.55 21.98
N THR A 561 -43.17 -41.52 21.72
CA THR A 561 -44.30 -41.55 20.78
C THR A 561 -43.91 -40.87 19.46
N THR A 562 -44.45 -41.34 18.34
CA THR A 562 -44.08 -40.95 16.96
C THR A 562 -44.63 -39.58 16.48
N ALA A 563 -45.01 -38.67 17.37
CA ALA A 563 -45.61 -37.38 17.00
C ALA A 563 -45.20 -36.21 17.93
N LEU A 564 -45.29 -34.98 17.42
CA LEU A 564 -45.18 -33.73 18.20
C LEU A 564 -46.15 -33.79 19.39
N SER A 565 -45.64 -33.81 20.62
CA SER A 565 -46.49 -33.90 21.81
C SER A 565 -45.91 -33.09 22.99
N ASP A 566 -46.80 -32.56 23.84
CA ASP A 566 -46.43 -32.04 25.17
C ASP A 566 -46.48 -33.15 26.25
N ALA A 567 -46.60 -34.41 25.83
CA ALA A 567 -46.70 -35.56 26.71
C ALA A 567 -45.28 -36.09 27.02
N SER A 568 -44.81 -35.84 28.25
CA SER A 568 -43.49 -36.25 28.71
C SER A 568 -43.55 -37.58 29.47
N ALA A 569 -42.48 -38.35 29.40
CA ALA A 569 -42.20 -39.37 30.40
C ALA A 569 -41.62 -38.65 31.64
N VAL A 570 -42.27 -38.79 32.81
CA VAL A 570 -41.84 -38.20 34.10
C VAL A 570 -41.21 -39.26 34.99
N SER A 571 -39.99 -39.02 35.48
CA SER A 571 -39.28 -39.96 36.35
C SER A 571 -40.00 -40.14 37.69
N PRO A 572 -39.73 -41.25 38.40
CA PRO A 572 -40.09 -41.37 39.81
C PRO A 572 -39.43 -40.27 40.65
N ARG A 573 -39.91 -40.15 41.89
CA ARG A 573 -39.35 -39.22 42.88
C ARG A 573 -38.00 -39.73 43.39
N ILE A 574 -36.97 -38.90 43.31
CA ILE A 574 -35.61 -39.15 43.79
C ILE A 574 -35.40 -38.33 45.08
N THR A 575 -35.22 -38.99 46.22
CA THR A 575 -34.95 -38.30 47.50
C THR A 575 -33.47 -38.05 47.68
N ILE A 576 -33.08 -36.79 47.85
CA ILE A 576 -31.69 -36.41 48.09
C ILE A 576 -31.37 -36.47 49.59
N PRO A 577 -30.32 -37.18 50.03
CA PRO A 577 -29.93 -37.21 51.44
C PRO A 577 -29.60 -35.82 52.01
N ALA A 578 -29.81 -35.63 53.32
CA ALA A 578 -29.61 -34.33 53.97
C ALA A 578 -28.12 -33.92 54.04
N GLU A 579 -27.24 -34.90 53.95
CA GLU A 579 -25.78 -34.79 54.02
C GLU A 579 -25.10 -34.73 52.64
N ALA A 580 -25.87 -34.87 51.56
CA ALA A 580 -25.35 -34.79 50.21
C ALA A 580 -24.73 -33.41 49.96
N ARG A 581 -23.50 -33.39 49.44
CA ARG A 581 -22.81 -32.14 49.08
C ARG A 581 -22.73 -31.94 47.58
N GLN A 582 -22.89 -33.01 46.79
CA GLN A 582 -22.90 -33.00 45.32
C GLN A 582 -23.90 -34.05 44.80
N LEU A 583 -24.62 -33.73 43.72
CA LEU A 583 -25.47 -34.66 42.97
C LEU A 583 -24.96 -34.76 41.53
N ARG A 584 -24.74 -35.99 41.07
CA ARG A 584 -24.43 -36.41 39.69
C ARG A 584 -25.61 -37.02 39.01
N LEU A 585 -25.84 -36.61 37.78
CA LEU A 585 -26.81 -37.17 36.87
C LEU A 585 -26.07 -37.37 35.55
N GLU A 586 -26.08 -38.57 34.99
CA GLU A 586 -25.60 -38.79 33.63
C GLU A 586 -26.79 -39.08 32.72
N PHE A 587 -26.78 -38.51 31.52
CA PHE A 587 -27.91 -38.61 30.60
C PHE A 587 -27.41 -39.07 29.25
N HIS A 588 -28.15 -39.99 28.64
CA HIS A 588 -27.76 -40.68 27.43
C HIS A 588 -28.92 -40.69 26.44
N GLN A 589 -28.60 -40.39 25.17
CA GLN A 589 -29.52 -40.54 24.06
C GLN A 589 -28.99 -41.65 23.14
N GLU A 590 -29.84 -42.64 22.83
CA GLU A 590 -29.52 -43.62 21.79
C GLU A 590 -30.22 -43.25 20.49
N HIS A 591 -29.46 -43.14 19.40
CA HIS A 591 -30.00 -42.76 18.10
C HIS A 591 -29.83 -43.89 17.08
N GLU A 592 -30.92 -44.44 16.57
CA GLU A 592 -30.91 -45.25 15.34
C GLU A 592 -31.41 -44.39 14.16
N TRP A 593 -30.51 -43.81 13.37
CA TRP A 593 -30.89 -43.23 12.08
C TRP A 593 -30.87 -44.32 11.01
N SER A 594 -31.96 -44.40 10.24
CA SER A 594 -31.83 -44.80 8.83
C SER A 594 -31.15 -43.66 8.06
N ASP A 595 -30.50 -43.94 6.90
CA ASP A 595 -29.57 -43.10 6.10
C ASP A 595 -29.99 -41.65 5.70
N LEU A 596 -30.94 -41.00 6.39
CA LEU A 596 -31.40 -39.64 6.16
C LEU A 596 -30.79 -38.68 7.19
N LEU A 597 -30.23 -37.56 6.71
CA LEU A 597 -29.71 -36.47 7.53
C LEU A 597 -30.83 -35.86 8.41
N PRO A 598 -30.53 -35.48 9.67
CA PRO A 598 -31.53 -35.01 10.62
C PRO A 598 -32.09 -33.66 10.18
N SER A 599 -33.36 -33.42 10.49
CA SER A 599 -33.90 -32.07 10.42
C SER A 599 -33.33 -31.24 11.58
N PRO A 600 -33.04 -29.93 11.41
CA PRO A 600 -32.59 -29.05 12.50
C PRO A 600 -33.61 -28.85 13.65
N ILE A 601 -34.72 -29.60 13.66
CA ILE A 601 -35.82 -29.55 14.63
C ILE A 601 -35.94 -30.87 15.41
N ASP A 602 -35.12 -31.88 15.09
CA ASP A 602 -35.13 -33.18 15.78
C ASP A 602 -34.32 -33.06 17.09
N GLY A 603 -34.99 -33.05 18.26
CA GLY A 603 -34.40 -32.68 19.56
C GLY A 603 -35.36 -32.70 20.76
N GLY A 604 -35.03 -32.02 21.86
CA GLY A 604 -35.94 -31.88 23.01
C GLY A 604 -35.42 -31.04 24.19
N VAL A 605 -36.20 -30.99 25.28
CA VAL A 605 -35.93 -30.22 26.50
C VAL A 605 -35.97 -31.11 27.74
N LEU A 606 -34.93 -31.03 28.58
CA LEU A 606 -34.90 -31.65 29.91
C LEU A 606 -35.48 -30.68 30.95
N GLU A 607 -36.40 -31.17 31.77
CA GLU A 607 -36.97 -30.40 32.86
C GLU A 607 -36.86 -31.11 34.21
N LEU A 608 -36.71 -30.31 35.27
CA LEU A 608 -36.62 -30.75 36.66
C LEU A 608 -37.77 -30.19 37.51
N GLN A 609 -38.20 -30.96 38.49
CA GLN A 609 -39.20 -30.57 39.48
C GLN A 609 -38.69 -30.92 40.87
N VAL A 610 -38.80 -30.00 41.83
CA VAL A 610 -38.41 -30.23 43.23
C VAL A 610 -39.64 -30.16 44.14
N ASP A 611 -39.84 -31.15 45.00
CA ASP A 611 -40.96 -31.30 45.95
C ASP A 611 -42.35 -31.03 45.32
N ASP A 612 -42.59 -31.54 44.12
CA ASP A 612 -43.81 -31.33 43.33
C ASP A 612 -44.11 -29.87 42.94
N GLY A 613 -43.11 -29.00 42.93
CA GLY A 613 -43.24 -27.61 42.46
C GLY A 613 -43.46 -27.48 40.95
N SER A 614 -43.25 -26.28 40.39
CA SER A 614 -43.26 -26.08 38.94
C SER A 614 -42.11 -26.86 38.27
N TRP A 615 -42.30 -27.23 36.99
CA TRP A 615 -41.25 -27.79 36.16
C TRP A 615 -40.36 -26.68 35.62
N TRP A 616 -39.04 -26.91 35.67
CA TRP A 616 -38.01 -25.96 35.29
C TRP A 616 -37.18 -26.52 34.16
N ASP A 617 -36.98 -25.73 33.11
CA ASP A 617 -36.09 -26.04 32.00
C ASP A 617 -34.63 -25.95 32.45
N VAL A 618 -33.89 -27.05 32.32
CA VAL A 618 -32.49 -27.13 32.75
C VAL A 618 -31.59 -26.23 31.89
N LEU A 619 -31.95 -26.00 30.61
CA LEU A 619 -31.20 -25.18 29.67
C LEU A 619 -31.68 -23.72 29.65
N GLY A 620 -32.95 -23.49 30.03
CA GLY A 620 -33.59 -22.16 30.04
C GLY A 620 -33.16 -21.25 31.21
N GLY A 621 -32.37 -21.76 32.16
CA GLY A 621 -31.92 -21.05 33.35
C GLY A 621 -33.03 -20.90 34.40
N GLU A 622 -32.81 -21.45 35.59
CA GLU A 622 -33.58 -21.08 36.77
C GLU A 622 -33.18 -19.66 37.23
N PRO A 623 -34.02 -18.93 37.99
CA PRO A 623 -33.66 -17.63 38.56
C PRO A 623 -32.45 -17.67 39.53
N ASP A 624 -32.04 -18.86 39.99
CA ASP A 624 -31.06 -19.07 41.07
C ASP A 624 -29.84 -19.94 40.69
N ASN A 625 -29.62 -20.29 39.41
CA ASN A 625 -28.40 -20.98 38.91
C ASN A 625 -28.00 -22.31 39.60
N ARG A 626 -28.96 -23.13 40.03
CA ARG A 626 -28.69 -24.37 40.81
C ARG A 626 -28.24 -25.59 40.00
N PHE A 627 -28.24 -25.52 38.67
CA PHE A 627 -27.89 -26.62 37.76
C PHE A 627 -27.06 -26.11 36.57
N VAL A 628 -26.11 -26.90 36.07
CA VAL A 628 -25.26 -26.58 34.91
C VAL A 628 -25.31 -27.74 33.92
N ALA A 629 -25.53 -27.44 32.63
CA ALA A 629 -25.43 -28.40 31.52
C ALA A 629 -24.07 -28.25 30.80
N GLY A 630 -23.58 -29.32 30.18
CA GLY A 630 -22.34 -29.34 29.40
C GLY A 630 -22.40 -28.62 28.06
N ASP A 631 -21.34 -28.79 27.27
CA ASP A 631 -21.20 -28.20 25.94
C ASP A 631 -22.04 -28.99 24.93
N TYR A 632 -23.10 -28.37 24.40
CA TYR A 632 -24.00 -28.98 23.41
C TYR A 632 -24.35 -28.03 22.26
N PRO A 633 -24.66 -28.58 21.07
CA PRO A 633 -25.34 -27.82 20.02
C PRO A 633 -26.78 -27.52 20.45
N LEU A 634 -27.10 -26.24 20.61
CA LEU A 634 -28.45 -25.75 20.89
C LEU A 634 -29.08 -25.17 19.61
N ALA A 635 -30.34 -25.48 19.38
CA ALA A 635 -31.12 -24.93 18.26
C ALA A 635 -32.42 -24.28 18.74
N MET A 636 -32.77 -23.13 18.15
CA MET A 636 -34.09 -22.53 18.27
C MET A 636 -34.96 -22.99 17.09
N PRO A 637 -36.10 -23.66 17.33
CA PRO A 637 -37.00 -24.06 16.26
C PRO A 637 -37.60 -22.83 15.57
N THR A 638 -37.56 -22.77 14.24
CA THR A 638 -38.00 -21.60 13.45
C THR A 638 -39.49 -21.58 13.08
N THR A 639 -40.27 -22.59 13.51
CA THR A 639 -41.69 -22.74 13.17
C THR A 639 -42.61 -22.35 14.33
N ALA A 640 -43.46 -21.36 14.09
CA ALA A 640 -44.28 -20.66 15.09
C ALA A 640 -45.50 -21.44 15.65
N ASP A 641 -45.72 -22.69 15.24
CA ASP A 641 -46.90 -23.49 15.64
C ASP A 641 -46.54 -24.66 16.60
N HIS A 642 -45.41 -24.60 17.30
CA HIS A 642 -44.95 -25.65 18.22
C HIS A 642 -45.07 -25.24 19.72
N PRO A 643 -45.53 -26.13 20.62
CA PRO A 643 -45.68 -25.82 22.06
C PRO A 643 -44.35 -25.51 22.80
N LEU A 644 -43.20 -25.87 22.22
CA LEU A 644 -41.85 -25.53 22.72
C LEU A 644 -41.12 -24.51 21.82
N SER A 645 -41.81 -23.79 20.94
CA SER A 645 -41.21 -22.89 19.93
C SER A 645 -40.41 -21.72 20.52
N GLU A 646 -40.64 -21.37 21.79
CA GLU A 646 -39.95 -20.28 22.49
C GLU A 646 -38.75 -20.76 23.34
N ARG A 647 -38.36 -22.04 23.22
CA ARG A 647 -37.34 -22.67 24.07
C ARG A 647 -36.17 -23.20 23.26
N TRP A 648 -34.99 -23.20 23.89
CA TRP A 648 -33.79 -23.82 23.34
C TRP A 648 -33.93 -25.33 23.40
N LEU A 649 -33.76 -25.99 22.26
CA LEU A 649 -33.80 -27.44 22.16
C LEU A 649 -32.37 -27.98 22.10
N TRP A 650 -32.13 -29.12 22.74
CA TRP A 650 -30.94 -29.91 22.47
C TRP A 650 -31.10 -30.61 21.11
N SER A 651 -30.13 -30.42 20.21
CA SER A 651 -30.09 -31.06 18.89
C SER A 651 -28.72 -31.74 18.68
N GLY A 652 -28.61 -33.04 18.98
CA GLY A 652 -27.39 -33.81 18.70
C GLY A 652 -27.22 -34.08 17.21
N SER A 653 -25.98 -34.01 16.69
CA SER A 653 -25.68 -34.27 15.26
C SER A 653 -24.83 -35.53 15.00
N ASN A 654 -24.35 -36.23 16.03
CA ASN A 654 -23.40 -37.34 15.85
C ASN A 654 -23.96 -38.66 16.39
N SER A 655 -23.80 -39.73 15.62
CA SER A 655 -24.28 -41.08 15.91
C SER A 655 -23.43 -41.79 16.96
N ASN A 656 -24.07 -42.49 17.91
CA ASN A 656 -23.50 -43.51 18.80
C ASN A 656 -22.33 -43.13 19.72
N GLU A 657 -22.09 -41.85 20.02
CA GLU A 657 -21.10 -41.46 21.03
C GLU A 657 -21.74 -41.12 22.37
N PHE A 658 -21.10 -41.58 23.44
CA PHE A 658 -21.46 -41.36 24.83
C PHE A 658 -21.10 -39.92 25.21
N GLU A 659 -22.09 -39.08 25.53
CA GLU A 659 -21.84 -37.74 26.06
C GLU A 659 -22.45 -37.59 27.45
N SER A 660 -21.62 -37.52 28.48
CA SER A 660 -22.05 -37.26 29.86
C SER A 660 -22.69 -35.87 29.97
N VAL A 661 -23.98 -35.81 30.29
CA VAL A 661 -24.66 -34.54 30.67
C VAL A 661 -24.34 -34.18 32.12
N VAL A 662 -23.30 -33.36 32.25
CA VAL A 662 -22.74 -32.57 33.37
C VAL A 662 -23.37 -32.58 34.77
N LEU A 663 -22.44 -32.37 35.70
CA LEU A 663 -22.61 -32.19 37.13
C LEU A 663 -22.28 -30.82 37.69
N ALA A 664 -22.94 -30.58 38.83
CA ALA A 664 -22.45 -29.97 40.07
C ALA A 664 -22.42 -28.42 40.11
N LEU A 665 -22.92 -27.70 41.14
CA LEU A 665 -23.21 -28.00 42.55
C LEU A 665 -24.15 -26.93 43.17
N ASP A 666 -25.21 -27.36 43.83
CA ASP A 666 -25.54 -26.95 45.21
C ASP A 666 -26.51 -27.98 45.81
N ALA A 667 -25.98 -29.12 46.25
CA ALA A 667 -26.82 -30.10 46.94
C ALA A 667 -27.36 -29.53 48.27
N ALA A 668 -26.83 -28.42 48.82
CA ALA A 668 -27.38 -27.84 50.05
C ALA A 668 -28.79 -27.28 49.84
N GLY A 669 -29.14 -26.82 48.64
CA GLY A 669 -30.50 -26.38 48.28
C GLY A 669 -31.50 -27.51 47.99
N LEU A 670 -31.01 -28.73 47.78
CA LEU A 670 -31.78 -29.94 47.45
C LEU A 670 -31.71 -31.02 48.53
N ALA A 671 -30.80 -30.89 49.50
CA ALA A 671 -30.57 -31.81 50.58
C ALA A 671 -31.85 -32.01 51.41
N GLY A 672 -32.26 -33.27 51.57
CA GLY A 672 -33.51 -33.64 52.24
C GLY A 672 -34.79 -33.37 51.42
N ARG A 673 -34.66 -33.00 50.15
CA ARG A 673 -35.76 -32.71 49.23
C ARG A 673 -35.90 -33.79 48.16
N ASN A 674 -37.01 -33.73 47.44
CA ASN A 674 -37.35 -34.69 46.42
C ASN A 674 -37.24 -34.08 45.02
N VAL A 675 -36.60 -34.77 44.09
CA VAL A 675 -36.46 -34.31 42.69
C VAL A 675 -37.16 -35.27 41.75
N ARG A 676 -37.76 -34.75 40.68
CA ARG A 676 -38.27 -35.49 39.52
C ARG A 676 -37.73 -34.86 38.25
N MET A 677 -37.65 -35.64 37.19
CA MET A 677 -37.10 -35.25 35.89
C MET A 677 -38.09 -35.61 34.79
N ARG A 678 -38.14 -34.86 33.70
CA ARG A 678 -38.89 -35.27 32.51
C ARG A 678 -38.25 -34.75 31.24
N TRP A 679 -38.40 -35.51 30.16
CA TRP A 679 -37.93 -35.12 28.83
C TRP A 679 -39.12 -34.80 27.91
N ARG A 680 -39.04 -33.67 27.21
CA ARG A 680 -40.03 -33.20 26.23
C ARG A 680 -39.42 -33.23 24.84
N GLN A 681 -39.93 -34.13 23.99
CA GLN A 681 -39.32 -34.43 22.70
C GLN A 681 -39.99 -33.71 21.52
N VAL A 682 -39.20 -33.37 20.50
CA VAL A 682 -39.62 -32.85 19.20
C VAL A 682 -39.05 -33.75 18.10
N VAL A 683 -39.91 -34.34 17.27
CA VAL A 683 -39.51 -35.11 16.08
C VAL A 683 -40.30 -34.60 14.88
N ALA A 684 -39.61 -34.09 13.86
CA ALA A 684 -40.20 -33.55 12.64
C ALA A 684 -40.14 -34.51 11.45
N SER A 685 -39.24 -35.50 11.46
CA SER A 685 -38.85 -36.29 10.28
C SER A 685 -39.59 -37.63 10.09
N GLY A 686 -40.53 -38.00 10.95
CA GLY A 686 -41.20 -39.32 10.88
C GLY A 686 -40.28 -40.51 11.19
N VAL A 687 -39.08 -40.23 11.71
CA VAL A 687 -38.12 -41.21 12.22
C VAL A 687 -38.57 -41.63 13.62
N GLU A 688 -38.61 -42.93 13.90
CA GLU A 688 -38.78 -43.45 15.26
C GLU A 688 -37.48 -43.16 16.02
N SER A 689 -37.47 -42.10 16.82
CA SER A 689 -36.35 -41.87 17.73
C SER A 689 -36.26 -43.02 18.72
N GLY A 690 -35.12 -43.71 18.70
CA GLY A 690 -34.70 -44.62 19.76
C GLY A 690 -34.71 -43.93 21.12
N HIS A 691 -34.79 -44.74 22.17
CA HIS A 691 -35.20 -44.32 23.51
C HIS A 691 -34.24 -43.32 24.18
N TRP A 692 -34.79 -42.47 25.07
CA TRP A 692 -34.00 -41.58 25.94
C TRP A 692 -33.78 -42.25 27.28
N ARG A 693 -32.57 -42.16 27.86
CA ARG A 693 -32.31 -42.72 29.20
C ARG A 693 -31.44 -41.83 30.08
N VAL A 694 -31.72 -41.84 31.37
CA VAL A 694 -30.81 -41.36 32.42
C VAL A 694 -30.04 -42.58 32.90
N ASP A 695 -28.71 -42.53 32.87
CA ASP A 695 -27.84 -43.59 33.39
C ASP A 695 -27.01 -43.00 34.55
N ASP A 696 -26.58 -43.83 35.51
CA ASP A 696 -25.69 -43.44 36.62
C ASP A 696 -25.97 -42.09 37.33
N VAL A 697 -26.84 -42.15 38.36
CA VAL A 697 -27.04 -41.06 39.33
C VAL A 697 -26.11 -41.25 40.52
N SER A 698 -25.06 -40.44 40.67
CA SER A 698 -24.13 -40.54 41.81
C SER A 698 -24.21 -39.39 42.81
N LEU A 699 -23.91 -39.63 44.07
CA LEU A 699 -23.98 -38.65 45.16
C LEU A 699 -22.64 -38.61 45.88
N SER A 700 -22.04 -37.42 46.02
CA SER A 700 -20.76 -37.26 46.75
C SER A 700 -20.89 -36.36 47.97
N MET A 701 -20.16 -36.71 49.02
CA MET A 701 -20.01 -35.93 50.25
C MET A 701 -18.78 -35.01 50.26
N ALA A 702 -17.87 -35.14 49.29
CA ALA A 702 -16.64 -34.36 49.19
C ALA A 702 -16.65 -33.43 47.97
N PRO A 703 -16.13 -32.19 48.07
CA PRO A 703 -15.86 -31.38 46.88
C PRO A 703 -14.80 -32.08 46.01
N PRO A 704 -14.82 -31.87 44.68
CA PRO A 704 -13.94 -32.60 43.76
C PRO A 704 -12.46 -32.37 44.09
N PRO A 705 -11.60 -33.41 44.08
CA PRO A 705 -10.16 -33.22 44.15
C PRO A 705 -9.66 -32.54 42.86
N GLY A 706 -9.00 -31.38 42.97
CA GLY A 706 -8.15 -30.85 41.88
C GLY A 706 -8.52 -29.51 41.23
N TRP A 707 -9.39 -28.67 41.83
CA TRP A 707 -9.72 -27.34 41.27
C TRP A 707 -9.26 -26.15 42.15
N ASP A 708 -8.20 -26.32 42.94
CA ASP A 708 -7.78 -25.35 43.96
C ASP A 708 -7.11 -24.06 43.42
N PHE A 709 -6.89 -23.92 42.11
CA PHE A 709 -6.30 -22.70 41.52
C PHE A 709 -7.00 -22.26 40.22
N ILE A 710 -7.47 -21.00 40.19
CA ILE A 710 -7.93 -20.34 38.95
C ILE A 710 -6.70 -19.95 38.14
N ARG A 711 -6.47 -20.60 37.00
CA ARG A 711 -5.42 -20.22 36.05
C ARG A 711 -5.96 -19.20 35.05
N ILE A 712 -5.32 -18.04 34.96
CA ILE A 712 -5.52 -17.10 33.86
C ILE A 712 -4.84 -17.72 32.63
N GLU A 713 -5.59 -17.97 31.58
CA GLU A 713 -5.12 -18.61 30.34
C GLU A 713 -4.69 -17.56 29.31
N GLU A 714 -5.33 -16.39 29.28
CA GLU A 714 -4.97 -15.28 28.39
C GLU A 714 -5.09 -13.94 29.11
N CYS A 715 -4.17 -13.03 28.79
CA CYS A 715 -4.16 -11.64 29.25
C CYS A 715 -3.79 -10.76 28.05
N VAL A 716 -4.74 -9.96 27.58
CA VAL A 716 -4.59 -9.13 26.37
C VAL A 716 -4.91 -7.68 26.71
N SER A 717 -4.06 -6.75 26.27
CA SER A 717 -4.35 -5.32 26.32
C SER A 717 -4.64 -4.81 24.90
N GLU A 718 -5.84 -4.26 24.68
CA GLU A 718 -6.21 -3.66 23.40
C GLU A 718 -6.76 -2.24 23.64
N GLY A 719 -6.02 -1.22 23.19
CA GLY A 719 -6.39 0.17 23.41
C GLY A 719 -6.46 0.53 24.90
N SER A 720 -7.64 0.91 25.38
CA SER A 720 -7.89 1.25 26.80
C SER A 720 -8.43 0.07 27.63
N LEU A 721 -8.52 -1.12 27.05
CA LEU A 721 -9.09 -2.31 27.69
C LEU A 721 -8.01 -3.33 28.08
N LEU A 722 -8.18 -3.89 29.27
CA LEU A 722 -7.53 -5.12 29.72
C LEU A 722 -8.54 -6.26 29.67
N GLN A 723 -8.25 -7.31 28.92
CA GLN A 723 -9.05 -8.52 28.83
C GLN A 723 -8.31 -9.70 29.46
N LEU A 724 -8.98 -10.39 30.38
CA LEU A 724 -8.50 -11.63 31.00
C LEU A 724 -9.42 -12.78 30.63
N THR A 725 -8.84 -13.93 30.28
CA THR A 725 -9.56 -15.20 30.05
C THR A 725 -9.08 -16.25 31.04
N TRP A 726 -9.99 -16.96 31.70
CA TRP A 726 -9.66 -18.05 32.64
C TRP A 726 -10.64 -19.21 32.51
N ARG A 727 -10.24 -20.39 33.00
CA ARG A 727 -11.18 -21.50 33.15
C ARG A 727 -12.18 -21.21 34.25
N SER A 728 -13.45 -21.28 33.92
CA SER A 728 -14.54 -20.86 34.79
C SER A 728 -15.59 -21.93 34.95
N VAL A 729 -16.15 -22.00 36.14
CA VAL A 729 -17.37 -22.73 36.47
C VAL A 729 -18.55 -21.82 36.06
N PRO A 730 -19.42 -22.26 35.15
CA PRO A 730 -20.58 -21.48 34.73
C PRO A 730 -21.44 -21.07 35.93
N GLY A 731 -21.83 -19.80 36.00
CA GLY A 731 -22.62 -19.25 37.12
C GLY A 731 -21.84 -18.94 38.40
N GLN A 732 -20.61 -19.45 38.57
CA GLN A 732 -19.73 -19.05 39.66
C GLN A 732 -19.37 -17.58 39.50
N SER A 733 -19.44 -16.81 40.58
CA SER A 733 -19.10 -15.39 40.56
C SER A 733 -17.59 -15.22 40.71
N TYR A 734 -16.97 -14.52 39.78
CA TYR A 734 -15.55 -14.21 39.79
C TYR A 734 -15.36 -12.71 40.00
N ARG A 735 -14.45 -12.32 40.90
CA ARG A 735 -14.01 -10.93 41.07
C ARG A 735 -12.60 -10.76 40.58
N LEU A 736 -12.38 -9.72 39.80
CA LEU A 736 -11.05 -9.20 39.56
C LEU A 736 -10.62 -8.39 40.78
N GLU A 737 -9.42 -8.67 41.27
CA GLU A 737 -8.79 -7.85 42.28
C GLU A 737 -7.42 -7.38 41.77
N VAL A 738 -7.03 -6.17 42.15
CA VAL A 738 -5.76 -5.54 41.78
C VAL A 738 -4.97 -5.15 43.02
N THR A 739 -3.64 -5.16 42.93
CA THR A 739 -2.73 -4.60 43.94
C THR A 739 -1.52 -3.95 43.28
N GLU A 740 -0.90 -2.97 43.95
CA GLU A 740 0.31 -2.27 43.45
C GLU A 740 1.59 -3.07 43.73
N ALA A 741 1.58 -3.93 44.76
CA ALA A 741 2.67 -4.82 45.09
C ALA A 741 2.17 -6.15 45.67
N LEU A 742 2.89 -7.24 45.39
CA LEU A 742 2.64 -8.56 45.98
C LEU A 742 2.95 -8.49 47.49
N GLY A 743 1.91 -8.34 48.30
CA GLY A 743 1.99 -8.15 49.76
C GLY A 743 1.00 -7.11 50.28
N ASP A 744 0.54 -6.20 49.43
CA ASP A 744 -0.47 -5.20 49.75
C ASP A 744 -1.90 -5.78 49.69
N PRO A 745 -2.89 -5.11 50.32
CA PRO A 745 -4.29 -5.51 50.25
C PRO A 745 -4.82 -5.46 48.81
N TRP A 746 -5.46 -6.54 48.39
CA TRP A 746 -6.10 -6.63 47.09
C TRP A 746 -7.41 -5.83 47.07
N VAL A 747 -7.59 -4.98 46.05
CA VAL A 747 -8.78 -4.15 45.86
C VAL A 747 -9.62 -4.72 44.72
N ALA A 748 -10.90 -4.98 44.96
CA ALA A 748 -11.81 -5.45 43.92
C ALA A 748 -12.08 -4.35 42.88
N VAL A 749 -12.04 -4.72 41.60
CA VAL A 749 -12.26 -3.80 40.46
C VAL A 749 -13.47 -4.27 39.66
N GLY A 750 -14.38 -3.34 39.37
CA GLY A 750 -15.58 -3.61 38.57
C GLY A 750 -16.65 -4.43 39.30
N VAL A 751 -17.61 -4.94 38.52
CA VAL A 751 -18.66 -5.84 39.00
C VAL A 751 -18.20 -7.30 38.89
N PRO A 752 -18.67 -8.20 39.78
CA PRO A 752 -18.38 -9.62 39.64
C PRO A 752 -18.87 -10.18 38.30
N VAL A 753 -18.06 -11.02 37.68
CA VAL A 753 -18.33 -11.67 36.40
C VAL A 753 -18.84 -13.07 36.67
N ALA A 754 -20.02 -13.42 36.16
CA ALA A 754 -20.50 -14.79 36.22
C ALA A 754 -19.75 -15.64 35.19
N GLY A 755 -19.32 -16.84 35.60
CA GLY A 755 -18.73 -17.80 34.69
C GLY A 755 -19.67 -18.11 33.52
N GLN A 756 -19.14 -18.11 32.30
CA GLN A 756 -19.87 -18.44 31.07
C GLN A 756 -19.84 -19.95 30.83
N PRO A 757 -20.87 -20.52 30.16
CA PRO A 757 -20.81 -21.87 29.58
C PRO A 757 -19.64 -22.02 28.59
N GLY A 758 -19.04 -23.20 28.45
CA GLY A 758 -17.92 -23.40 27.49
C GLY A 758 -16.50 -23.45 28.08
N SER A 759 -16.36 -23.82 29.35
CA SER A 759 -15.08 -23.97 30.10
C SER A 759 -14.24 -22.70 30.31
N ARG A 760 -14.45 -21.61 29.56
CA ARG A 760 -13.70 -20.35 29.63
C ARG A 760 -14.61 -19.14 29.84
N THR A 761 -14.19 -18.22 30.71
CA THR A 761 -14.79 -16.89 30.84
C THR A 761 -13.78 -15.85 30.45
N SER A 762 -14.20 -14.91 29.61
CA SER A 762 -13.46 -13.69 29.32
C SER A 762 -14.18 -12.49 29.91
N ALA A 763 -13.42 -11.57 30.49
CA ALA A 763 -13.92 -10.28 30.93
C ALA A 763 -12.94 -9.18 30.59
N ALA A 764 -13.48 -8.01 30.24
CA ALA A 764 -12.73 -6.84 29.85
C ALA A 764 -13.04 -5.67 30.79
N TRP A 765 -12.00 -4.91 31.13
CA TRP A 765 -12.09 -3.73 31.98
C TRP A 765 -11.34 -2.56 31.38
N GLU A 766 -11.87 -1.35 31.54
CA GLU A 766 -11.22 -0.11 31.13
C GLU A 766 -10.10 0.25 32.13
N PHE A 767 -8.89 0.54 31.64
CA PHE A 767 -7.77 0.99 32.48
C PHE A 767 -8.13 2.24 33.30
N SER A 768 -9.02 3.09 32.78
CA SER A 768 -9.53 4.28 33.47
C SER A 768 -10.33 3.99 34.76
N THR A 769 -10.77 2.75 34.96
CA THR A 769 -11.51 2.32 36.16
C THR A 769 -10.63 1.76 37.28
N LEU A 770 -9.32 1.65 37.04
CA LEU A 770 -8.36 1.15 38.01
C LEU A 770 -7.94 2.26 39.01
N PRO A 771 -7.61 1.90 40.26
CA PRO A 771 -7.10 2.86 41.25
C PRO A 771 -5.81 3.57 40.77
N GLU A 772 -5.75 4.90 40.93
CA GLU A 772 -4.63 5.81 40.62
C GLU A 772 -3.76 5.45 39.40
N HIS A 773 -4.29 5.77 38.21
CA HIS A 773 -3.58 5.73 36.94
C HIS A 773 -2.61 6.94 36.84
N PRO A 774 -1.38 6.81 37.39
CA PRO A 774 -0.22 6.48 36.54
C PRO A 774 0.84 5.60 37.25
N ASN A 775 0.46 4.53 37.95
CA ASN A 775 1.44 3.57 38.50
C ASN A 775 1.97 2.59 37.41
N PRO A 776 3.30 2.34 37.32
CA PRO A 776 3.91 1.63 36.20
C PRO A 776 3.75 0.09 36.24
N ALA A 777 3.26 -0.50 37.33
CA ALA A 777 2.99 -1.94 37.42
C ALA A 777 1.83 -2.23 38.37
N LEU A 778 0.87 -3.04 37.93
CA LEU A 778 -0.25 -3.54 38.73
C LEU A 778 -0.27 -5.08 38.64
N PHE A 779 -0.56 -5.74 39.75
CA PHE A 779 -0.78 -7.18 39.78
C PHE A 779 -2.28 -7.46 39.78
N PHE A 780 -2.71 -8.43 38.99
CA PHE A 780 -4.11 -8.82 38.84
C PHE A 780 -4.31 -10.26 39.33
N ARG A 781 -5.47 -10.53 39.94
CA ARG A 781 -5.92 -11.90 40.20
C ARG A 781 -7.42 -12.03 40.01
N VAL A 782 -7.85 -13.20 39.59
CA VAL A 782 -9.26 -13.59 39.58
C VAL A 782 -9.54 -14.41 40.83
N ARG A 783 -10.54 -14.01 41.60
CA ARG A 783 -10.96 -14.68 42.82
C ARG A 783 -12.40 -15.14 42.71
N SER A 784 -12.64 -16.40 43.03
CA SER A 784 -13.98 -16.94 43.32
C SER A 784 -14.26 -16.87 44.84
N PRO A 785 -15.53 -16.72 45.27
CA PRO A 785 -15.96 -16.90 46.66
C PRO A 785 -15.39 -18.14 47.33
#